data_AF-A0A931P694-F1
#
_entry.id   AF-A0A931P694-F1
#
_cell.length_a   1.000
_cell.length_b   1.000
_cell.length_c   1.000
_cell.angle_alpha   90.00
_cell.angle_beta   90.00
_cell.angle_gamma   90.00
#
_symmetry.space_group_name_H-M   'P 1'
#
loop_
_entity.id
_entity.type
_entity.pdbx_description
1 polymer ?
#
loop_
_entity_poly.entity_id
_entity_poly.type
_entity_poly.pdbx_seq_one_letter_code
_entity_poly.pdbx_strand_id
1 'polypeptide(L)'
;MPFMPLDFAPGTRMLKARPASTRSGRSPSPHLHCRNRIGYRQIPIRKDHPPMTACTGARIVPISSAISAIILFSTTCIAQSNPVPVLPGTKPWMIPADPAAEMVEGIHRHFDKMLADSVKVRDEAWQKNRSGQNSQAERRERLRRSLGFAGGERISMPKGRFEYITPGPGPIGLPTPKSGSNRTRIDAVRWEVFPDVWMQGHLVRPNRVENAEDSGKIRFLGIVLDNGTGGKGAEDGLRIATRLAEAGGLILVPALLDRKDTWSGDAKVRFTNLSHREWIWRMAWETGQSPLAYEVSGVISGLFHLRTALATRQFLPSVVYGHGDGGQVALLAANLGADASIFWISGYFQARDTTQWLEPIDRTIWRQAHEFQDAELAAMAVESPDTRLLIDRTDGPTLAESLPPRNGRDDAADGALRPATKEEIDSELTRARQLAGPAADRILEVGDRSAAISRVAGLLGMDLPERTTAIPLDTAELKTTDAIRSNFRTWADFTQNLLRTSELRRFELWKAADPQKPEAFAAERDRLRQVFWNDLMGRMPEPTEPLAAESKLVYDEPGFRGYAVKIPVYSDVYAYGVLLLPRDLKPGEKRPVVVCQHGLEGRPDDIVDPKKKTVYHSYGAELADRGYIVFAPQNAYIGKERFRTIQRKAWPLGQSLFAMIIRQHERILDWLETQENVDKSRIAFYGLSYGGKSAMRIPAALTRYCLSICSADFNEWVVKCTNTDRQYSYMFTIEYDMYEWDLASKFNYAEMAALIAPRPFMVERGHFDGVAPDEWIGYEFAKVKRTYDLLGVGENAHITYFNRGHEIDGTGSFEFLSKHLNWPRGAKHLERPN
;
A
#
# COMPACT_ATOMS: atom_id res chain seq x y z
N MET A 1 2.89 -23.91 40.63
CA MET A 1 3.49 -25.17 41.13
C MET A 1 4.41 -25.74 40.04
N PRO A 2 5.58 -26.29 40.37
CA PRO A 2 6.75 -26.20 39.51
C PRO A 2 7.04 -27.46 38.65
N PHE A 3 7.68 -27.18 37.51
CA PHE A 3 8.63 -27.94 36.70
C PHE A 3 8.98 -29.41 37.03
N MET A 4 8.95 -30.24 35.99
CA MET A 4 9.87 -31.36 35.76
C MET A 4 10.23 -31.43 34.26
N PRO A 5 11.52 -31.47 33.88
CA PRO A 5 11.96 -31.93 32.57
C PRO A 5 12.55 -33.36 32.65
N LEU A 6 12.32 -34.16 31.61
CA LEU A 6 12.91 -35.49 31.43
C LEU A 6 14.01 -35.42 30.36
N ASP A 7 15.23 -35.77 30.80
CA ASP A 7 16.39 -36.04 29.96
C ASP A 7 16.25 -37.38 29.21
N PHE A 8 16.71 -37.43 27.97
CA PHE A 8 17.14 -38.68 27.33
C PHE A 8 18.45 -38.47 26.57
N ALA A 9 19.46 -39.25 26.98
CA ALA A 9 20.78 -39.37 26.38
C ALA A 9 20.78 -40.22 25.08
N PRO A 10 21.83 -40.13 24.25
CA PRO A 10 21.82 -40.62 22.87
C PRO A 10 22.45 -42.02 22.71
N GLY A 11 21.95 -42.80 21.75
CA GLY A 11 22.47 -44.12 21.39
C GLY A 11 22.64 -44.26 19.87
N THR A 12 23.89 -44.24 19.44
CA THR A 12 24.36 -44.43 18.06
C THR A 12 24.35 -45.91 17.68
N ARG A 13 23.99 -46.28 16.44
CA ARG A 13 24.63 -47.40 15.73
C ARG A 13 24.51 -47.26 14.21
N MET A 14 25.68 -47.24 13.58
CA MET A 14 25.94 -47.29 12.14
C MET A 14 25.55 -48.65 11.53
N LEU A 15 25.27 -48.67 10.22
CA LEU A 15 25.95 -49.56 9.26
C LEU A 15 25.79 -49.10 7.79
N LYS A 16 26.96 -49.04 7.15
CA LYS A 16 27.34 -48.96 5.71
C LYS A 16 26.66 -50.08 4.88
N ALA A 17 26.56 -50.13 3.54
CA ALA A 17 27.13 -49.39 2.41
C ALA A 17 26.51 -49.84 1.05
N ARG A 18 26.55 -48.92 0.07
CA ARG A 18 26.92 -49.08 -1.37
C ARG A 18 25.90 -49.59 -2.43
N PRO A 19 26.13 -49.23 -3.72
CA PRO A 19 25.10 -48.84 -4.69
C PRO A 19 24.94 -49.82 -5.88
N ALA A 20 23.91 -49.62 -6.70
CA ALA A 20 23.82 -50.27 -8.02
C ALA A 20 23.14 -49.37 -9.07
N SER A 21 23.57 -49.60 -10.31
CA SER A 21 23.53 -48.78 -11.51
C SER A 21 22.31 -48.99 -12.42
N THR A 22 22.00 -47.94 -13.20
CA THR A 22 21.40 -47.88 -14.56
C THR A 22 20.84 -49.16 -15.22
N ARG A 23 19.59 -49.08 -15.73
CA ARG A 23 19.26 -49.27 -17.17
C ARG A 23 17.77 -49.00 -17.50
N SER A 24 17.60 -48.61 -18.76
CA SER A 24 16.42 -48.24 -19.56
C SER A 24 15.37 -49.33 -19.81
N GLY A 25 14.11 -48.93 -20.04
CA GLY A 25 13.05 -49.75 -20.66
C GLY A 25 11.72 -48.98 -20.82
N ARG A 26 10.98 -49.22 -21.91
CA ARG A 26 9.93 -48.35 -22.52
C ARG A 26 8.47 -48.71 -22.15
N SER A 27 7.60 -47.68 -22.17
CA SER A 27 6.17 -47.61 -22.64
C SER A 27 5.02 -48.32 -21.87
N PRO A 28 3.72 -48.00 -22.12
CA PRO A 28 3.04 -46.69 -22.20
C PRO A 28 1.65 -46.58 -21.46
N SER A 29 1.24 -45.34 -21.13
CA SER A 29 -0.15 -44.78 -20.98
C SER A 29 -1.12 -45.32 -19.88
N PRO A 30 -2.25 -44.64 -19.56
CA PRO A 30 -2.60 -43.20 -19.57
C PRO A 30 -3.20 -42.71 -18.23
N HIS A 31 -3.06 -41.43 -17.87
CA HIS A 31 -4.04 -40.79 -16.97
C HIS A 31 -4.37 -39.35 -17.39
N LEU A 32 -5.68 -39.12 -17.50
CA LEU A 32 -6.37 -37.92 -17.93
C LEU A 32 -6.02 -36.69 -17.09
N HIS A 33 -5.70 -35.59 -17.76
CA HIS A 33 -5.92 -34.23 -17.25
C HIS A 33 -6.66 -33.41 -18.31
N CYS A 34 -7.95 -33.16 -18.06
CA CYS A 34 -8.77 -32.23 -18.81
C CYS A 34 -8.25 -30.79 -18.62
N ARG A 35 -7.70 -30.22 -19.69
CA ARG A 35 -7.52 -28.78 -19.87
C ARG A 35 -8.55 -28.32 -20.90
N ASN A 36 -9.49 -27.46 -20.50
CA ASN A 36 -10.28 -26.69 -21.45
C ASN A 36 -9.69 -25.27 -21.55
N ARG A 37 -8.96 -25.03 -22.65
CA ARG A 37 -8.77 -23.71 -23.26
C ARG A 37 -9.90 -23.53 -24.27
N ILE A 38 -10.62 -22.41 -24.23
CA ILE A 38 -11.48 -21.98 -25.33
C ILE A 38 -10.93 -20.66 -25.86
N GLY A 39 -10.49 -20.70 -27.12
CA GLY A 39 -10.05 -19.56 -27.90
C GLY A 39 -11.23 -18.84 -28.55
N TYR A 40 -11.06 -17.53 -28.71
CA TYR A 40 -11.95 -16.63 -29.44
C TYR A 40 -11.96 -16.94 -30.95
N ARG A 41 -13.16 -16.98 -31.55
CA ARG A 41 -13.38 -16.79 -32.99
C ARG A 41 -14.58 -15.87 -33.22
N GLN A 42 -14.34 -14.76 -33.91
CA GLN A 42 -15.32 -13.88 -34.53
C GLN A 42 -15.90 -14.52 -35.80
N ILE A 43 -17.21 -14.39 -36.06
CA ILE A 43 -17.88 -14.53 -37.38
C ILE A 43 -19.14 -13.62 -37.41
N PRO A 44 -19.59 -13.07 -38.57
CA PRO A 44 -20.17 -11.73 -38.68
C PRO A 44 -21.69 -11.65 -38.98
N ILE A 45 -22.14 -10.40 -39.07
CA ILE A 45 -23.48 -9.86 -39.39
C ILE A 45 -23.94 -10.20 -40.82
N ARG A 46 -25.23 -10.53 -41.01
CA ARG A 46 -26.06 -10.07 -42.15
C ARG A 46 -27.58 -10.23 -41.93
N LYS A 47 -28.32 -9.33 -42.57
CA LYS A 47 -29.77 -9.07 -42.59
C LYS A 47 -30.57 -10.11 -43.40
N ASP A 48 -31.87 -10.27 -43.13
CA ASP A 48 -33.00 -9.90 -44.02
C ASP A 48 -34.38 -10.44 -43.54
N HIS A 49 -35.43 -9.64 -43.80
CA HIS A 49 -36.89 -9.82 -43.59
C HIS A 49 -37.52 -10.91 -44.50
N PRO A 50 -38.76 -11.46 -44.31
CA PRO A 50 -40.07 -10.76 -44.52
C PRO A 50 -41.30 -11.39 -43.76
N PRO A 51 -42.60 -11.24 -44.17
CA PRO A 51 -43.48 -10.12 -43.84
C PRO A 51 -44.83 -10.51 -43.16
N MET A 52 -45.59 -9.49 -42.75
CA MET A 52 -46.98 -9.55 -42.26
C MET A 52 -48.01 -9.69 -43.40
N THR A 53 -49.13 -10.35 -43.10
CA THR A 53 -50.44 -10.16 -43.76
C THR A 53 -51.57 -10.18 -42.73
N ALA A 54 -52.45 -9.21 -42.83
CA ALA A 54 -53.70 -9.07 -42.08
C ALA A 54 -54.88 -9.05 -43.06
N CYS A 55 -56.04 -9.60 -42.67
CA CYS A 55 -57.39 -9.32 -43.20
C CYS A 55 -58.41 -10.03 -42.28
N THR A 56 -59.18 -9.29 -41.46
CA THR A 56 -60.53 -8.71 -41.68
C THR A 56 -61.71 -9.67 -41.40
N GLY A 57 -62.71 -9.18 -40.66
CA GLY A 57 -64.05 -9.80 -40.56
C GLY A 57 -64.87 -9.37 -39.34
N ALA A 58 -65.76 -8.39 -39.52
CA ALA A 58 -66.73 -7.89 -38.53
C ALA A 58 -68.14 -8.52 -38.71
N ARG A 59 -69.00 -8.49 -37.66
CA ARG A 59 -70.49 -8.54 -37.63
C ARG A 59 -70.97 -8.39 -36.17
N ILE A 60 -71.60 -7.29 -35.70
CA ILE A 60 -73.04 -6.88 -35.68
C ILE A 60 -74.01 -7.86 -34.91
N VAL A 61 -74.25 -7.61 -33.60
CA VAL A 61 -75.48 -7.14 -32.85
C VAL A 61 -76.89 -7.60 -33.36
N PRO A 62 -78.04 -7.67 -32.60
CA PRO A 62 -78.42 -7.29 -31.20
C PRO A 62 -79.37 -8.28 -30.41
N ILE A 63 -79.80 -7.90 -29.19
CA ILE A 63 -81.21 -7.74 -28.72
C ILE A 63 -81.50 -8.23 -27.26
N SER A 64 -81.90 -7.25 -26.41
CA SER A 64 -82.93 -7.26 -25.34
C SER A 64 -82.69 -7.64 -23.85
N SER A 65 -83.01 -6.64 -23.03
CA SER A 65 -83.91 -6.66 -21.84
C SER A 65 -83.35 -6.97 -20.43
N ALA A 66 -83.05 -5.88 -19.71
CA ALA A 66 -83.83 -5.33 -18.57
C ALA A 66 -84.09 -6.17 -17.28
N ILE A 67 -83.57 -5.61 -16.17
CA ILE A 67 -84.18 -5.40 -14.83
C ILE A 67 -83.72 -6.27 -13.64
N SER A 68 -83.15 -5.52 -12.67
CA SER A 68 -83.12 -5.69 -11.20
C SER A 68 -82.22 -6.76 -10.56
N ALA A 69 -81.19 -6.31 -9.84
CA ALA A 69 -81.16 -6.38 -8.37
C ALA A 69 -79.92 -5.70 -7.80
N ILE A 70 -80.15 -4.92 -6.74
CA ILE A 70 -79.17 -4.25 -5.88
C ILE A 70 -78.25 -5.30 -5.25
N ILE A 71 -76.94 -5.18 -5.46
CA ILE A 71 -75.91 -5.80 -4.60
C ILE A 71 -74.87 -4.72 -4.31
N LEU A 72 -74.76 -4.34 -3.04
CA LEU A 72 -73.64 -3.60 -2.48
C LEU A 72 -72.33 -4.34 -2.84
N PHE A 73 -71.53 -3.76 -3.73
CA PHE A 73 -70.10 -4.02 -3.76
C PHE A 73 -69.41 -2.84 -3.10
N SER A 74 -68.92 -3.08 -1.88
CA SER A 74 -67.81 -2.35 -1.28
C SER A 74 -66.59 -2.50 -2.20
N THR A 75 -66.44 -1.57 -3.14
CA THR A 75 -65.19 -1.32 -3.82
C THR A 75 -64.25 -0.64 -2.83
N THR A 76 -63.51 -1.44 -2.06
CA THR A 76 -62.18 -1.02 -1.62
C THR A 76 -61.36 -0.79 -2.87
N CYS A 77 -61.34 0.46 -3.35
CA CYS A 77 -60.31 0.96 -4.24
C CYS A 77 -58.98 0.77 -3.50
N ILE A 78 -58.30 -0.36 -3.73
CA ILE A 78 -56.86 -0.41 -3.59
C ILE A 78 -56.36 0.53 -4.67
N ALA A 79 -56.17 1.80 -4.29
CA ALA A 79 -55.38 2.71 -5.09
C ALA A 79 -53.99 2.08 -5.18
N GLN A 80 -53.72 1.35 -6.26
CA GLN A 80 -52.36 1.07 -6.69
C GLN A 80 -51.74 2.44 -6.99
N SER A 81 -51.17 3.06 -5.97
CA SER A 81 -50.38 4.27 -6.14
C SER A 81 -49.28 3.91 -7.13
N ASN A 82 -49.28 4.52 -8.31
CA ASN A 82 -48.19 4.36 -9.26
C ASN A 82 -46.87 4.59 -8.51
N PRO A 83 -45.86 3.74 -8.71
CA PRO A 83 -44.59 3.87 -8.02
C PRO A 83 -44.02 5.28 -8.25
N VAL A 84 -43.69 5.98 -7.15
CA VAL A 84 -43.08 7.32 -7.25
C VAL A 84 -41.70 7.13 -7.88
N PRO A 85 -41.44 7.70 -9.07
CA PRO A 85 -40.24 7.40 -9.85
C PRO A 85 -38.95 7.94 -9.22
N VAL A 86 -39.09 8.87 -8.26
CA VAL A 86 -38.01 9.59 -7.58
C VAL A 86 -38.32 9.62 -6.08
N LEU A 87 -37.29 9.46 -5.25
CA LEU A 87 -37.43 9.57 -3.79
C LEU A 87 -37.81 11.01 -3.39
N PRO A 88 -38.79 11.22 -2.48
CA PRO A 88 -39.13 12.55 -1.99
C PRO A 88 -37.90 13.31 -1.48
N GLY A 89 -37.82 14.61 -1.78
CA GLY A 89 -36.68 15.46 -1.39
C GLY A 89 -35.43 15.32 -2.27
N THR A 90 -35.46 14.51 -3.33
CA THR A 90 -34.35 14.35 -4.28
C THR A 90 -34.71 14.81 -5.69
N LYS A 91 -33.70 15.12 -6.50
CA LYS A 91 -33.87 15.38 -7.94
C LYS A 91 -33.89 14.06 -8.73
N PRO A 92 -34.48 14.00 -9.94
CA PRO A 92 -34.38 12.81 -10.78
C PRO A 92 -32.93 12.55 -11.19
N TRP A 93 -32.44 11.32 -11.00
CA TRP A 93 -31.11 10.91 -11.45
C TRP A 93 -31.15 10.25 -12.82
N MET A 94 -30.45 10.84 -13.79
CA MET A 94 -30.13 10.20 -15.06
C MET A 94 -28.89 9.32 -14.87
N ILE A 95 -29.11 8.07 -14.44
CA ILE A 95 -28.02 7.14 -14.14
C ILE A 95 -27.16 6.91 -15.40
N PRO A 96 -25.84 7.12 -15.34
CA PRO A 96 -24.93 6.80 -16.44
C PRO A 96 -24.88 5.29 -16.71
N ALA A 97 -24.26 4.88 -17.81
CA ALA A 97 -24.14 3.46 -18.16
C ALA A 97 -23.36 2.65 -17.10
N ASP A 98 -22.31 3.22 -16.52
CA ASP A 98 -21.59 2.65 -15.37
C ASP A 98 -21.28 3.75 -14.33
N PRO A 99 -22.15 3.98 -13.34
CA PRO A 99 -21.90 4.98 -12.30
C PRO A 99 -20.69 4.64 -11.43
N ALA A 100 -20.31 3.37 -11.31
CA ALA A 100 -19.15 2.96 -10.53
C ALA A 100 -17.85 3.45 -11.19
N ALA A 101 -17.74 3.23 -12.50
CA ALA A 101 -16.61 3.69 -13.28
C ALA A 101 -16.52 5.22 -13.29
N GLU A 102 -17.65 5.93 -13.47
CA GLU A 102 -17.66 7.39 -13.42
C GLU A 102 -17.23 7.93 -12.05
N MET A 103 -17.67 7.30 -10.96
CA MET A 103 -17.26 7.63 -9.61
C MET A 103 -15.74 7.47 -9.42
N VAL A 104 -15.17 6.34 -9.86
CA VAL A 104 -13.72 6.08 -9.82
C VAL A 104 -12.94 7.14 -10.61
N GLU A 105 -13.41 7.52 -11.79
CA GLU A 105 -12.80 8.60 -12.58
C GLU A 105 -12.90 9.96 -11.91
N GLY A 106 -14.01 10.26 -11.23
CA GLY A 106 -14.16 11.45 -10.40
C GLY A 106 -13.12 11.52 -9.29
N ILE A 107 -12.91 10.39 -8.60
CA ILE A 107 -11.88 10.28 -7.56
C ILE A 107 -10.48 10.49 -8.14
N HIS A 108 -10.17 9.94 -9.33
CA HIS A 108 -8.91 10.21 -10.01
C HIS A 108 -8.70 11.70 -10.30
N ARG A 109 -9.69 12.38 -10.91
CA ARG A 109 -9.60 13.82 -11.18
C ARG A 109 -9.38 14.64 -9.91
N HIS A 110 -10.01 14.23 -8.81
CA HIS A 110 -9.81 14.88 -7.51
C HIS A 110 -8.37 14.74 -7.02
N PHE A 111 -7.81 13.53 -7.02
CA PHE A 111 -6.41 13.31 -6.64
C PHE A 111 -5.41 13.97 -7.59
N ASP A 112 -5.70 14.02 -8.90
CA ASP A 112 -4.86 14.74 -9.88
C ASP A 112 -4.80 16.23 -9.56
N LYS A 113 -5.95 16.84 -9.20
CA LYS A 113 -5.99 18.22 -8.74
C LYS A 113 -5.21 18.43 -7.45
N MET A 114 -5.35 17.54 -6.47
CA MET A 114 -4.60 17.63 -5.21
C MET A 114 -3.08 17.54 -5.43
N LEU A 115 -2.63 16.66 -6.31
CA LEU A 115 -1.23 16.54 -6.69
C LEU A 115 -0.73 17.81 -7.40
N ALA A 116 -1.50 18.34 -8.35
CA ALA A 116 -1.16 19.61 -9.00
C ALA A 116 -1.12 20.79 -8.02
N ASP A 117 -2.06 20.85 -7.08
CA ASP A 117 -2.12 21.89 -6.04
C ASP A 117 -1.07 21.70 -4.93
N SER A 118 -0.41 20.54 -4.86
CA SER A 118 0.61 20.24 -3.84
C SER A 118 1.81 21.19 -3.89
N VAL A 119 2.08 21.81 -5.04
CA VAL A 119 3.09 22.87 -5.19
C VAL A 119 2.82 24.03 -4.23
N LYS A 120 1.55 24.45 -4.08
CA LYS A 120 1.14 25.52 -3.17
C LYS A 120 1.35 25.11 -1.71
N VAL A 121 1.03 23.86 -1.39
CA VAL A 121 1.27 23.29 -0.04
C VAL A 121 2.76 23.32 0.29
N ARG A 122 3.62 22.95 -0.66
CA ARG A 122 5.09 23.03 -0.50
C ARG A 122 5.58 24.47 -0.37
N ASP A 123 5.04 25.39 -1.16
CA ASP A 123 5.40 26.81 -1.07
C ASP A 123 5.07 27.36 0.32
N GLU A 124 3.87 27.08 0.86
CA GLU A 124 3.48 27.45 2.21
C GLU A 124 4.39 26.83 3.27
N ALA A 125 4.70 25.54 3.15
CA ALA A 125 5.64 24.86 4.04
C ALA A 125 7.03 25.52 3.99
N TRP A 126 7.49 25.89 2.78
CA TRP A 126 8.77 26.57 2.58
C TRP A 126 8.79 28.00 3.13
N GLN A 127 7.68 28.74 3.06
CA GLN A 127 7.60 30.06 3.70
C GLN A 127 7.70 29.98 5.22
N LYS A 128 7.08 28.97 5.84
CA LYS A 128 7.23 28.70 7.29
C LYS A 128 8.69 28.39 7.66
N ASN A 129 9.44 27.76 6.76
CA ASN A 129 10.87 27.53 6.93
C ASN A 129 11.66 28.85 6.92
N ARG A 130 11.38 29.73 5.96
CA ARG A 130 12.05 31.04 5.82
C ARG A 130 11.76 31.99 6.97
N SER A 131 10.57 31.93 7.56
CA SER A 131 10.20 32.72 8.74
C SER A 131 10.75 32.17 10.05
N GLY A 132 11.51 31.07 10.01
CA GLY A 132 12.11 30.44 11.19
C GLY A 132 11.12 29.64 12.05
N GLN A 133 9.88 29.45 11.60
CA GLN A 133 8.88 28.66 12.33
C GLN A 133 9.21 27.17 12.36
N ASN A 134 9.93 26.68 11.35
CA ASN A 134 10.42 25.31 11.26
C ASN A 134 11.94 25.33 11.10
N SER A 135 12.65 24.69 12.03
CA SER A 135 14.08 24.47 11.94
C SER A 135 14.42 23.43 10.86
N GLN A 136 15.65 23.47 10.36
CA GLN A 136 16.18 22.45 9.45
C GLN A 136 16.11 21.04 10.08
N ALA A 137 16.38 20.93 11.38
CA ALA A 137 16.34 19.65 12.10
C ALA A 137 14.93 19.03 12.08
N GLU A 138 13.88 19.82 12.31
CA GLU A 138 12.49 19.36 12.27
C GLU A 138 12.07 18.92 10.88
N ARG A 139 12.52 19.60 9.82
CA ARG A 139 12.27 19.17 8.43
C ARG A 139 12.90 17.81 8.14
N ARG A 140 14.18 17.66 8.48
CA ARG A 140 14.90 16.40 8.30
C ARG A 140 14.25 15.26 9.09
N GLU A 141 13.72 15.56 10.28
CA GLU A 141 12.97 14.58 11.07
C GLU A 141 11.63 14.20 10.42
N ARG A 142 10.90 15.15 9.83
CA ARG A 142 9.71 14.83 9.03
C ARG A 142 10.06 13.95 7.82
N LEU A 143 11.16 14.25 7.12
CA LEU A 143 11.64 13.41 6.01
C LEU A 143 12.00 11.99 6.48
N ARG A 144 12.66 11.85 7.64
CA ARG A 144 12.95 10.54 8.27
C ARG A 144 11.67 9.74 8.50
N ARG A 145 10.62 10.37 9.02
CA ARG A 145 9.33 9.74 9.27
C ARG A 145 8.60 9.37 7.98
N SER A 146 8.74 10.17 6.93
CA SER A 146 8.16 9.92 5.59
C SER A 146 8.82 8.77 4.83
N LEU A 147 10.12 8.56 5.03
CA LEU A 147 10.85 7.42 4.46
C LEU A 147 10.78 6.17 5.31
N GLY A 148 10.48 6.34 6.60
CA GLY A 148 10.55 5.26 7.55
C GLY A 148 12.00 4.89 7.85
N PHE A 149 12.76 5.84 8.39
CA PHE A 149 14.16 5.60 8.74
C PHE A 149 14.26 4.56 9.87
N ALA A 150 14.89 3.43 9.58
CA ALA A 150 15.05 2.32 10.52
C ALA A 150 15.79 2.78 11.79
N GLY A 151 15.16 2.61 12.97
CA GLY A 151 15.85 2.75 14.27
C GLY A 151 15.20 3.65 15.34
N GLY A 152 14.14 4.41 15.05
CA GLY A 152 13.59 5.36 16.04
C GLY A 152 14.57 6.46 16.45
N GLU A 153 14.20 7.32 17.41
CA GLU A 153 14.74 8.66 17.72
C GLU A 153 16.27 8.85 17.80
N ARG A 154 17.06 7.79 17.89
CA ARG A 154 18.50 7.86 17.68
C ARG A 154 18.92 6.54 17.06
N ILE A 155 19.35 6.57 15.81
CA ILE A 155 20.45 5.68 15.41
C ILE A 155 21.55 6.05 16.40
N SER A 156 21.73 5.27 17.46
CA SER A 156 22.98 5.31 18.18
C SER A 156 23.98 4.91 17.11
N MET A 157 24.71 5.89 16.56
CA MET A 157 25.70 5.70 15.50
C MET A 157 26.44 4.40 15.81
N PRO A 158 26.40 3.40 14.90
CA PRO A 158 26.81 2.08 15.29
C PRO A 158 28.24 2.17 15.82
N LYS A 159 28.49 1.66 17.03
CA LYS A 159 29.79 1.04 17.35
C LYS A 159 29.92 -0.27 16.54
N GLY A 160 29.53 -0.21 15.27
CA GLY A 160 29.22 -1.34 14.43
C GLY A 160 30.46 -1.87 13.76
N ARG A 161 30.31 -3.00 13.10
CA ARG A 161 31.43 -3.72 12.50
C ARG A 161 31.58 -3.39 11.02
N PHE A 162 32.83 -3.28 10.59
CA PHE A 162 33.23 -3.28 9.18
C PHE A 162 34.07 -4.53 8.94
N GLU A 163 33.67 -5.36 7.98
CA GLU A 163 34.26 -6.67 7.78
C GLU A 163 34.55 -6.94 6.29
N TYR A 164 35.68 -7.59 6.05
CA TYR A 164 36.00 -8.16 4.74
C TYR A 164 35.36 -9.56 4.65
N ILE A 165 34.60 -9.84 3.58
CA ILE A 165 33.75 -11.05 3.52
C ILE A 165 34.57 -12.35 3.38
N THR A 166 35.85 -12.33 2.97
CA THR A 166 36.78 -13.46 3.19
C THR A 166 38.26 -13.10 2.94
N PRO A 167 39.21 -13.56 3.80
CA PRO A 167 40.65 -13.59 3.54
C PRO A 167 41.12 -14.94 2.94
N GLY A 168 41.99 -14.91 1.93
CA GLY A 168 42.93 -16.01 1.67
C GLY A 168 44.19 -15.83 2.52
N PRO A 169 44.94 -16.90 2.88
CA PRO A 169 46.21 -16.75 3.59
C PRO A 169 47.23 -16.12 2.64
N GLY A 170 47.38 -14.79 2.72
CA GLY A 170 48.56 -14.12 2.19
C GLY A 170 49.77 -14.45 3.07
N PRO A 171 50.98 -14.51 2.50
CA PRO A 171 52.18 -14.49 3.33
C PRO A 171 52.11 -13.19 4.14
N ILE A 172 52.09 -13.29 5.49
CA ILE A 172 52.02 -12.17 6.45
C ILE A 172 50.59 -11.71 6.85
N GLY A 173 49.56 -12.57 6.81
CA GLY A 173 48.32 -12.36 7.59
C GLY A 173 47.41 -11.20 7.12
N LEU A 174 47.69 -10.59 5.98
CA LEU A 174 46.80 -9.66 5.28
C LEU A 174 45.95 -10.41 4.24
N PRO A 175 44.69 -10.00 3.99
CA PRO A 175 43.86 -10.62 2.94
C PRO A 175 44.49 -10.43 1.56
N THR A 176 44.58 -11.50 0.77
CA THR A 176 44.96 -11.45 -0.65
C THR A 176 43.89 -10.69 -1.47
N PRO A 177 44.26 -9.81 -2.42
CA PRO A 177 43.28 -9.13 -3.29
C PRO A 177 42.40 -10.11 -4.06
N LYS A 178 41.10 -9.81 -4.23
CA LYS A 178 40.18 -10.63 -5.05
C LYS A 178 40.15 -10.20 -6.53
N SER A 179 40.32 -8.90 -6.82
CA SER A 179 40.43 -8.38 -8.19
C SER A 179 40.91 -6.91 -8.17
N GLY A 180 41.39 -6.40 -9.31
CA GLY A 180 41.89 -5.02 -9.42
C GLY A 180 42.77 -4.78 -10.64
N SER A 181 43.29 -3.55 -10.77
CA SER A 181 44.31 -3.20 -11.75
C SER A 181 45.69 -3.09 -11.10
N ASN A 182 46.72 -2.68 -11.84
CA ASN A 182 48.01 -2.31 -11.23
C ASN A 182 47.95 -1.03 -10.38
N ARG A 183 46.86 -0.26 -10.46
CA ARG A 183 46.66 1.00 -9.71
C ARG A 183 45.62 0.91 -8.60
N THR A 184 44.67 -0.02 -8.68
CA THR A 184 43.54 -0.11 -7.74
C THR A 184 43.26 -1.54 -7.32
N ARG A 185 42.76 -1.67 -6.09
CA ARG A 185 42.36 -2.92 -5.46
C ARG A 185 40.87 -2.88 -5.14
N ILE A 186 40.18 -3.98 -5.39
CA ILE A 186 38.76 -4.17 -5.10
C ILE A 186 38.60 -5.32 -4.11
N ASP A 187 38.00 -5.01 -2.95
CA ASP A 187 37.73 -5.97 -1.89
C ASP A 187 36.21 -6.09 -1.65
N ALA A 188 35.68 -7.30 -1.49
CA ALA A 188 34.29 -7.51 -1.08
C ALA A 188 34.15 -7.26 0.42
N VAL A 189 33.28 -6.33 0.80
CA VAL A 189 33.13 -5.87 2.19
C VAL A 189 31.67 -5.86 2.61
N ARG A 190 31.45 -5.92 3.92
CA ARG A 190 30.17 -5.66 4.55
C ARG A 190 30.35 -4.72 5.73
N TRP A 191 29.34 -3.91 5.99
CA TRP A 191 29.32 -3.04 7.17
C TRP A 191 27.93 -3.05 7.79
N GLU A 192 27.93 -2.91 9.10
CA GLU A 192 26.71 -2.88 9.89
C GLU A 192 26.00 -1.53 9.69
N VAL A 193 24.72 -1.58 9.31
CA VAL A 193 23.91 -0.39 9.08
C VAL A 193 23.27 0.07 10.39
N PHE A 194 22.70 -0.89 11.10
CA PHE A 194 22.15 -0.83 12.46
C PHE A 194 22.12 -2.27 13.01
N PRO A 195 21.85 -2.51 14.31
CA PRO A 195 21.97 -3.84 14.90
C PRO A 195 21.32 -4.94 14.07
N ASP A 196 22.10 -5.97 13.75
CA ASP A 196 21.74 -7.15 12.94
C ASP A 196 21.37 -6.90 11.47
N VAL A 197 21.52 -5.67 10.96
CA VAL A 197 21.35 -5.34 9.54
C VAL A 197 22.67 -4.91 8.92
N TRP A 198 22.97 -5.53 7.79
CA TRP A 198 24.21 -5.34 7.05
C TRP A 198 23.94 -4.78 5.67
N MET A 199 24.89 -4.00 5.18
CA MET A 199 25.03 -3.65 3.78
C MET A 199 26.30 -4.32 3.25
N GLN A 200 26.19 -4.98 2.11
CA GLN A 200 27.31 -5.53 1.36
C GLN A 200 27.61 -4.73 0.11
N GLY A 201 28.85 -4.80 -0.33
CA GLY A 201 29.30 -4.16 -1.56
C GLY A 201 30.79 -4.37 -1.79
N HIS A 202 31.40 -3.38 -2.45
CA HIS A 202 32.82 -3.38 -2.74
C HIS A 202 33.52 -2.17 -2.13
N LEU A 203 34.75 -2.37 -1.66
CA LEU A 203 35.68 -1.31 -1.31
C LEU A 203 36.72 -1.22 -2.43
N VAL A 204 36.81 -0.06 -3.08
CA VAL A 204 37.79 0.26 -4.11
C VAL A 204 38.80 1.24 -3.54
N ARG A 205 40.09 0.89 -3.59
CA ARG A 205 41.19 1.69 -3.03
C ARG A 205 42.42 1.71 -3.92
N PRO A 206 43.33 2.68 -3.76
CA PRO A 206 44.60 2.68 -4.49
C PRO A 206 45.48 1.49 -4.05
N ASN A 207 46.19 0.85 -4.99
CA ASN A 207 47.09 -0.27 -4.67
C ASN A 207 48.23 0.11 -3.72
N ARG A 208 48.63 1.39 -3.71
CA ARG A 208 49.71 1.90 -2.86
C ARG A 208 49.33 1.99 -1.38
N VAL A 209 48.10 1.62 -1.03
CA VAL A 209 47.56 1.60 0.33
C VAL A 209 47.39 0.15 0.73
N GLU A 210 48.40 -0.43 1.37
CA GLU A 210 48.38 -1.84 1.79
C GLU A 210 47.86 -1.97 3.22
N ASN A 211 48.30 -1.09 4.14
CA ASN A 211 48.03 -1.16 5.58
C ASN A 211 47.51 0.17 6.16
N ALA A 212 47.11 0.18 7.44
CA ALA A 212 46.63 1.38 8.14
C ALA A 212 47.65 2.54 8.19
N GLU A 213 48.95 2.22 8.12
CA GLU A 213 50.05 3.18 8.06
C GLU A 213 50.10 3.95 6.73
N ASP A 214 49.51 3.41 5.66
CA ASP A 214 49.40 4.07 4.34
C ASP A 214 48.20 5.02 4.22
N SER A 215 47.41 5.18 5.29
CA SER A 215 46.21 6.03 5.32
C SER A 215 46.46 7.47 4.89
N GLY A 216 47.67 8.01 5.08
CA GLY A 216 48.08 9.33 4.61
C GLY A 216 48.12 9.49 3.08
N LYS A 217 47.98 8.40 2.31
CA LYS A 217 47.88 8.43 0.84
C LYS A 217 46.44 8.56 0.36
N ILE A 218 45.44 8.43 1.23
CA ILE A 218 44.04 8.67 0.92
C ILE A 218 43.78 10.17 0.94
N ARG A 219 43.26 10.70 -0.16
CA ARG A 219 43.01 12.14 -0.35
C ARG A 219 41.55 12.52 -0.15
N PHE A 220 40.63 11.58 -0.33
CA PHE A 220 39.19 11.77 -0.16
C PHE A 220 38.47 10.45 0.05
N LEU A 221 37.26 10.53 0.60
CA LEU A 221 36.37 9.39 0.80
C LEU A 221 35.25 9.43 -0.25
N GLY A 222 34.68 8.29 -0.60
CA GLY A 222 33.51 8.32 -1.47
C GLY A 222 32.58 7.13 -1.39
N ILE A 223 31.36 7.35 -1.83
CA ILE A 223 30.35 6.32 -2.08
C ILE A 223 29.87 6.45 -3.52
N VAL A 224 29.77 5.33 -4.22
CA VAL A 224 29.26 5.23 -5.59
C VAL A 224 28.05 4.30 -5.60
N LEU A 225 26.90 4.82 -5.98
CA LEU A 225 25.60 4.15 -5.97
C LEU A 225 25.15 3.92 -7.41
N ASP A 226 25.18 2.68 -7.86
CA ASP A 226 24.73 2.28 -9.18
C ASP A 226 24.01 0.92 -9.09
N ASN A 227 22.87 0.81 -9.78
CA ASN A 227 22.05 -0.40 -9.81
C ASN A 227 22.47 -1.37 -10.92
N GLY A 228 23.49 -1.04 -11.72
CA GLY A 228 23.99 -1.93 -12.77
C GLY A 228 22.92 -2.29 -13.80
N THR A 229 21.89 -1.45 -13.96
CA THR A 229 20.87 -1.59 -15.01
C THR A 229 21.53 -1.26 -16.34
N GLY A 230 22.14 -2.29 -16.94
CA GLY A 230 22.93 -2.22 -18.16
C GLY A 230 22.18 -1.68 -19.37
N GLY A 231 22.06 -0.36 -19.45
CA GLY A 231 21.84 0.36 -20.70
C GLY A 231 23.16 0.49 -21.46
N LYS A 232 23.12 0.37 -22.79
CA LYS A 232 24.25 0.73 -23.66
C LYS A 232 24.58 2.21 -23.43
N GLY A 233 25.70 2.51 -22.77
CA GLY A 233 26.20 3.89 -22.62
C GLY A 233 26.66 4.29 -21.21
N ALA A 234 26.33 3.52 -20.17
CA ALA A 234 26.87 3.77 -18.83
C ALA A 234 28.23 3.07 -18.68
N GLU A 235 29.31 3.83 -18.47
CA GLU A 235 30.45 3.27 -17.73
C GLU A 235 29.92 2.82 -16.36
N ASP A 236 29.98 1.51 -16.07
CA ASP A 236 29.53 0.89 -14.81
C ASP A 236 30.00 1.71 -13.59
N GLY A 237 29.19 1.85 -12.54
CA GLY A 237 29.56 2.56 -11.31
C GLY A 237 30.93 2.14 -10.76
N LEU A 238 31.31 0.87 -10.92
CA LEU A 238 32.64 0.38 -10.56
C LEU A 238 33.79 1.05 -11.34
N ARG A 239 33.57 1.44 -12.60
CA ARG A 239 34.52 2.24 -13.38
C ARG A 239 34.68 3.64 -12.79
N ILE A 240 33.58 4.29 -12.42
CA ILE A 240 33.62 5.60 -11.74
C ILE A 240 34.37 5.48 -10.41
N ALA A 241 34.02 4.47 -9.60
CA ALA A 241 34.71 4.17 -8.36
C ALA A 241 36.21 3.93 -8.56
N THR A 242 36.59 3.25 -9.65
CA THR A 242 38.00 3.02 -10.02
C THR A 242 38.71 4.31 -10.41
N ARG A 243 38.08 5.20 -11.20
CA ARG A 243 38.68 6.52 -11.53
C ARG A 243 38.92 7.35 -10.28
N LEU A 244 37.94 7.39 -9.38
CA LEU A 244 38.05 8.07 -8.11
C LEU A 244 39.16 7.44 -7.23
N ALA A 245 39.24 6.11 -7.18
CA ALA A 245 40.30 5.42 -6.45
C ALA A 245 41.69 5.62 -7.04
N GLU A 246 41.85 5.63 -8.36
CA GLU A 246 43.14 5.95 -9.02
C GLU A 246 43.64 7.36 -8.66
N ALA A 247 42.72 8.29 -8.39
CA ALA A 247 43.03 9.64 -7.93
C ALA A 247 43.31 9.74 -6.42
N GLY A 248 43.39 8.62 -5.70
CA GLY A 248 43.65 8.61 -4.25
C GLY A 248 42.40 8.56 -3.39
N GLY A 249 41.24 8.22 -3.98
CA GLY A 249 39.99 8.04 -3.27
C GLY A 249 39.88 6.68 -2.60
N LEU A 250 39.18 6.65 -1.46
CA LEU A 250 38.77 5.41 -0.79
C LEU A 250 37.26 5.26 -0.92
N ILE A 251 36.82 4.34 -1.76
CA ILE A 251 35.47 4.35 -2.32
C ILE A 251 34.70 3.10 -1.92
N LEU A 252 33.54 3.26 -1.30
CA LEU A 252 32.56 2.19 -1.15
C LEU A 252 31.60 2.18 -2.35
N VAL A 253 31.27 0.98 -2.80
CA VAL A 253 30.26 0.72 -3.84
C VAL A 253 29.22 -0.22 -3.22
N PRO A 254 28.16 0.31 -2.58
CA PRO A 254 27.10 -0.50 -2.00
C PRO A 254 26.32 -1.26 -3.07
N ALA A 255 25.94 -2.51 -2.78
CA ALA A 255 25.08 -3.31 -3.65
C ALA A 255 23.61 -2.99 -3.37
N LEU A 256 23.06 -2.02 -4.10
CA LEU A 256 21.65 -1.65 -4.03
C LEU A 256 20.73 -2.76 -4.53
N LEU A 257 19.47 -2.77 -4.08
CA LEU A 257 18.51 -3.77 -4.53
C LEU A 257 18.17 -3.57 -6.02
N ASP A 258 18.20 -4.65 -6.79
CA ASP A 258 17.84 -4.63 -8.20
C ASP A 258 16.33 -4.89 -8.41
N ARG A 259 15.86 -4.74 -9.66
CA ARG A 259 14.47 -5.03 -10.03
C ARG A 259 14.27 -6.42 -10.65
N LYS A 260 15.11 -7.40 -10.31
CA LYS A 260 14.83 -8.82 -10.60
C LYS A 260 13.89 -9.39 -9.54
N ASP A 261 13.40 -10.59 -9.78
CA ASP A 261 12.38 -11.29 -8.96
C ASP A 261 12.88 -12.65 -8.45
N THR A 262 14.16 -12.96 -8.64
CA THR A 262 14.75 -14.30 -8.47
C THR A 262 14.58 -14.89 -7.06
N TRP A 263 14.33 -14.05 -6.05
CA TRP A 263 14.21 -14.44 -4.64
C TRP A 263 12.88 -13.99 -4.02
N SER A 264 11.97 -13.45 -4.82
CA SER A 264 10.66 -12.97 -4.38
C SER A 264 9.69 -14.14 -4.28
N GLY A 265 9.70 -14.82 -3.13
CA GLY A 265 8.81 -15.95 -2.88
C GLY A 265 9.34 -16.94 -1.86
N ASP A 266 8.57 -18.00 -1.68
CA ASP A 266 8.92 -19.14 -0.84
C ASP A 266 8.65 -20.45 -1.60
N ALA A 267 9.58 -21.41 -1.50
CA ALA A 267 9.50 -22.67 -2.23
C ALA A 267 8.35 -23.58 -1.78
N LYS A 268 7.83 -23.41 -0.56
CA LYS A 268 6.68 -24.15 -0.01
C LYS A 268 5.36 -23.49 -0.37
N VAL A 269 5.36 -22.22 -0.76
CA VAL A 269 4.16 -21.46 -1.16
C VAL A 269 4.15 -21.29 -2.67
N ARG A 270 4.85 -20.26 -3.17
CA ARG A 270 5.15 -20.02 -4.59
C ARG A 270 6.14 -18.86 -4.72
N PHE A 271 6.68 -18.69 -5.92
CA PHE A 271 7.38 -17.47 -6.30
C PHE A 271 6.45 -16.51 -7.07
N THR A 272 6.77 -15.22 -7.02
CA THR A 272 6.04 -14.12 -7.69
C THR A 272 6.90 -13.52 -8.81
N ASN A 273 6.37 -12.50 -9.50
CA ASN A 273 7.14 -11.60 -10.36
C ASN A 273 7.42 -10.24 -9.68
N LEU A 274 7.20 -10.13 -8.35
CA LEU A 274 7.52 -8.93 -7.59
C LEU A 274 9.03 -8.67 -7.68
N SER A 275 9.41 -7.44 -8.02
CA SER A 275 10.84 -7.07 -7.97
C SER A 275 11.39 -7.22 -6.55
N HIS A 276 12.70 -7.41 -6.36
CA HIS A 276 13.29 -7.51 -5.02
C HIS A 276 13.00 -6.25 -4.22
N ARG A 277 13.02 -5.07 -4.86
CA ARG A 277 12.62 -3.79 -4.25
C ARG A 277 11.15 -3.78 -3.83
N GLU A 278 10.23 -4.22 -4.68
CA GLU A 278 8.80 -4.29 -4.35
C GLU A 278 8.50 -5.32 -3.25
N TRP A 279 9.15 -6.48 -3.28
CA TRP A 279 9.04 -7.49 -2.24
C TRP A 279 9.43 -6.93 -0.87
N ILE A 280 10.55 -6.19 -0.79
CA ILE A 280 10.91 -5.50 0.45
C ILE A 280 9.89 -4.41 0.78
N TRP A 281 9.49 -3.61 -0.20
CA TRP A 281 8.54 -2.50 -0.03
C TRP A 281 7.22 -2.97 0.60
N ARG A 282 6.60 -4.04 0.10
CA ARG A 282 5.29 -4.51 0.58
C ARG A 282 5.27 -4.78 2.08
N MET A 283 6.23 -5.55 2.58
CA MET A 283 6.31 -5.85 4.01
C MET A 283 6.85 -4.67 4.84
N ALA A 284 7.73 -3.83 4.29
CA ALA A 284 8.33 -2.71 5.00
C ALA A 284 7.34 -1.56 5.20
N TRP A 285 6.47 -1.31 4.22
CA TRP A 285 5.49 -0.24 4.22
C TRP A 285 4.55 -0.31 5.43
N GLU A 286 4.10 -1.52 5.78
CA GLU A 286 3.27 -1.82 6.96
C GLU A 286 3.96 -1.47 8.28
N THR A 287 5.29 -1.49 8.32
CA THR A 287 6.08 -1.12 9.51
C THR A 287 6.54 0.33 9.50
N GLY A 288 6.10 1.12 8.52
CA GLY A 288 6.55 2.50 8.34
C GLY A 288 8.03 2.55 7.98
N GLN A 289 8.44 1.70 7.04
CA GLN A 289 9.81 1.56 6.51
C GLN A 289 9.75 1.50 4.98
N SER A 290 10.89 1.73 4.32
CA SER A 290 11.01 1.61 2.86
C SER A 290 12.35 1.02 2.44
N PRO A 291 12.47 0.42 1.25
CA PRO A 291 13.77 0.01 0.71
C PRO A 291 14.75 1.20 0.61
N LEU A 292 14.25 2.39 0.30
CA LEU A 292 15.04 3.63 0.27
C LEU A 292 15.65 3.95 1.64
N ALA A 293 14.91 3.74 2.74
CA ALA A 293 15.43 3.95 4.09
C ALA A 293 16.61 3.02 4.41
N TYR A 294 16.55 1.75 4.01
CA TYR A 294 17.67 0.82 4.18
C TYR A 294 18.90 1.23 3.37
N GLU A 295 18.70 1.65 2.13
CA GLU A 295 19.78 2.10 1.24
C GLU A 295 20.45 3.38 1.74
N VAL A 296 19.66 4.39 2.13
CA VAL A 296 20.17 5.64 2.69
C VAL A 296 20.89 5.39 4.02
N SER A 297 20.35 4.53 4.89
CA SER A 297 21.03 4.15 6.13
C SER A 297 22.38 3.48 5.84
N GLY A 298 22.43 2.63 4.80
CA GLY A 298 23.66 2.00 4.33
C GLY A 298 24.72 3.01 3.87
N VAL A 299 24.31 4.09 3.19
CA VAL A 299 25.19 5.20 2.80
C VAL A 299 25.73 5.95 4.01
N ILE A 300 24.86 6.31 4.95
CA ILE A 300 25.25 7.04 6.18
C ILE A 300 26.25 6.20 6.99
N SER A 301 25.93 4.94 7.26
CA SER A 301 26.83 4.04 7.99
C SER A 301 28.13 3.78 7.22
N GLY A 302 28.05 3.63 5.89
CA GLY A 302 29.22 3.45 5.04
C GLY A 302 30.22 4.61 5.15
N LEU A 303 29.74 5.86 5.08
CA LEU A 303 30.58 7.04 5.28
C LEU A 303 31.18 7.09 6.69
N PHE A 304 30.38 6.76 7.71
CA PHE A 304 30.87 6.69 9.09
C PHE A 304 32.01 5.67 9.22
N HIS A 305 31.88 4.48 8.63
CA HIS A 305 32.93 3.47 8.66
C HIS A 305 34.17 3.87 7.86
N LEU A 306 34.01 4.52 6.70
CA LEU A 306 35.15 5.06 5.96
C LEU A 306 35.95 6.07 6.80
N ARG A 307 35.26 6.89 7.60
CA ARG A 307 35.90 7.87 8.49
C ARG A 307 36.52 7.24 9.74
N THR A 308 35.87 6.24 10.34
CA THR A 308 36.26 5.68 11.65
C THR A 308 37.13 4.42 11.56
N ALA A 309 36.83 3.50 10.65
CA ALA A 309 37.51 2.20 10.57
C ALA A 309 38.91 2.29 9.94
N LEU A 310 39.24 3.39 9.25
CA LEU A 310 40.48 3.53 8.48
C LEU A 310 41.44 4.61 9.01
N ALA A 311 41.25 5.03 10.26
CA ALA A 311 42.18 5.84 11.06
C ALA A 311 42.70 7.13 10.39
N THR A 312 41.94 7.75 9.48
CA THR A 312 42.28 9.06 8.95
C THR A 312 42.11 10.08 10.07
N ARG A 313 43.19 10.41 10.79
CA ARG A 313 43.22 11.50 11.79
C ARG A 313 43.02 12.89 11.18
N GLN A 314 42.63 12.96 9.90
CA GLN A 314 42.44 14.17 9.11
C GLN A 314 41.01 14.19 8.57
N PHE A 315 40.41 15.39 8.56
CA PHE A 315 39.13 15.62 7.91
C PHE A 315 39.34 15.60 6.39
N LEU A 316 38.96 14.50 5.75
CA LEU A 316 39.06 14.35 4.30
C LEU A 316 37.76 14.82 3.61
N PRO A 317 37.84 15.47 2.44
CA PRO A 317 36.67 15.74 1.62
C PRO A 317 36.03 14.43 1.19
N SER A 318 34.74 14.47 0.93
CA SER A 318 33.96 13.27 0.61
C SER A 318 32.90 13.51 -0.46
N VAL A 319 32.71 12.49 -1.30
CA VAL A 319 31.79 12.53 -2.44
C VAL A 319 30.81 11.35 -2.39
N VAL A 320 29.52 11.62 -2.58
CA VAL A 320 28.51 10.60 -2.81
C VAL A 320 28.00 10.77 -4.23
N TYR A 321 28.28 9.80 -5.09
CA TYR A 321 27.77 9.74 -6.45
C TYR A 321 26.64 8.74 -6.55
N GLY A 322 25.58 9.08 -7.28
CA GLY A 322 24.51 8.15 -7.59
C GLY A 322 23.90 8.35 -8.96
N HIS A 323 23.58 7.23 -9.63
CA HIS A 323 22.88 7.22 -10.92
C HIS A 323 21.52 6.51 -10.83
N GLY A 324 20.46 7.09 -11.41
CA GLY A 324 19.12 6.51 -11.38
C GLY A 324 18.57 6.40 -9.95
N ASP A 325 18.23 5.18 -9.49
CA ASP A 325 17.83 4.98 -8.09
C ASP A 325 18.96 5.36 -7.11
N GLY A 326 20.22 5.16 -7.49
CA GLY A 326 21.36 5.63 -6.71
C GLY A 326 21.38 7.16 -6.59
N GLY A 327 20.92 7.87 -7.62
CA GLY A 327 20.75 9.33 -7.60
C GLY A 327 19.68 9.77 -6.61
N GLN A 328 18.56 9.05 -6.53
CA GLN A 328 17.53 9.25 -5.49
C GLN A 328 18.11 9.06 -4.09
N VAL A 329 18.82 7.94 -3.87
CA VAL A 329 19.44 7.63 -2.58
C VAL A 329 20.48 8.69 -2.19
N ALA A 330 21.28 9.18 -3.15
CA ALA A 330 22.25 10.26 -2.91
C ALA A 330 21.57 11.58 -2.51
N LEU A 331 20.49 11.97 -3.19
CA LEU A 331 19.73 13.18 -2.87
C LEU A 331 19.07 13.11 -1.48
N LEU A 332 18.51 11.94 -1.13
CA LEU A 332 17.96 11.70 0.19
C LEU A 332 19.05 11.69 1.27
N ALA A 333 20.19 11.05 1.02
CA ALA A 333 21.32 11.00 1.94
C ALA A 333 21.87 12.40 2.29
N ALA A 334 21.92 13.30 1.31
CA ALA A 334 22.32 14.71 1.49
C ALA A 334 21.49 15.45 2.55
N ASN A 335 20.27 14.97 2.80
CA ASN A 335 19.33 15.56 3.74
C ASN A 335 19.24 14.80 5.07
N LEU A 336 19.76 13.59 5.16
CA LEU A 336 19.44 12.66 6.26
C LEU A 336 20.59 12.35 7.20
N GLY A 337 21.72 13.04 7.04
CA GLY A 337 22.87 12.95 7.95
C GLY A 337 24.08 12.24 7.36
N ALA A 338 24.14 12.05 6.03
CA ALA A 338 25.38 11.67 5.38
C ALA A 338 26.37 12.84 5.47
N ASP A 339 27.49 12.60 6.15
CA ASP A 339 28.59 13.56 6.27
C ASP A 339 29.44 13.54 5.00
N ALA A 340 28.95 14.18 3.93
CA ALA A 340 29.69 14.40 2.69
C ALA A 340 29.64 15.84 2.17
N SER A 341 30.73 16.26 1.54
CA SER A 341 30.86 17.63 1.01
C SER A 341 30.27 17.80 -0.40
N ILE A 342 30.21 16.72 -1.18
CA ILE A 342 29.74 16.74 -2.56
C ILE A 342 28.74 15.60 -2.76
N PHE A 343 27.53 15.93 -3.20
CA PHE A 343 26.52 14.95 -3.65
C PHE A 343 26.32 15.12 -5.14
N TRP A 344 26.73 14.13 -5.92
CA TRP A 344 26.61 14.11 -7.37
C TRP A 344 25.43 13.22 -7.79
N ILE A 345 24.37 13.88 -8.28
CA ILE A 345 23.11 13.29 -8.69
C ILE A 345 23.09 13.17 -10.23
N SER A 346 22.95 11.95 -10.73
CA SER A 346 22.91 11.65 -12.17
C SER A 346 21.65 10.86 -12.52
N GLY A 347 20.97 11.22 -13.61
CA GLY A 347 19.85 10.43 -14.14
C GLY A 347 18.62 10.27 -13.22
N TYR A 348 18.37 11.23 -12.32
CA TYR A 348 17.19 11.21 -11.42
C TYR A 348 16.52 12.58 -11.21
N PHE A 349 17.23 13.70 -11.25
CA PHE A 349 16.67 15.00 -10.82
C PHE A 349 15.62 15.57 -11.81
N GLN A 350 14.35 15.67 -11.41
CA GLN A 350 13.26 16.14 -12.32
C GLN A 350 11.99 16.61 -11.58
N ALA A 351 11.16 17.43 -12.23
CA ALA A 351 9.84 17.81 -11.73
C ALA A 351 8.86 16.61 -11.75
N ARG A 352 8.15 16.38 -10.62
CA ARG A 352 7.30 15.18 -10.43
C ARG A 352 5.89 15.42 -9.89
N ASP A 353 5.45 16.67 -9.83
CA ASP A 353 4.23 17.09 -9.13
C ASP A 353 3.00 16.24 -9.44
N THR A 354 2.82 15.84 -10.71
CA THR A 354 1.66 15.06 -11.16
C THR A 354 2.02 13.67 -11.70
N THR A 355 3.31 13.33 -11.77
CA THR A 355 3.79 12.11 -12.45
C THR A 355 4.46 11.13 -11.51
N GLN A 356 4.78 11.50 -10.27
CA GLN A 356 5.52 10.66 -9.33
C GLN A 356 4.90 9.28 -9.10
N TRP A 357 3.57 9.20 -9.04
CA TRP A 357 2.84 7.96 -8.78
C TRP A 357 2.92 6.94 -9.92
N LEU A 358 3.39 7.36 -11.11
CA LEU A 358 3.65 6.50 -12.27
C LEU A 358 4.98 5.74 -12.17
N GLU A 359 5.91 6.18 -11.32
CA GLU A 359 7.17 5.47 -11.11
C GLU A 359 6.93 4.13 -10.38
N PRO A 360 7.89 3.20 -10.34
CA PRO A 360 7.76 1.96 -9.58
C PRO A 360 7.37 2.19 -8.12
N ILE A 361 6.58 1.28 -7.56
CA ILE A 361 6.05 1.38 -6.20
C ILE A 361 7.14 1.51 -5.12
N ASP A 362 8.30 0.92 -5.38
CA ASP A 362 9.46 1.01 -4.50
C ASP A 362 10.07 2.42 -4.36
N ARG A 363 9.69 3.37 -5.22
CA ARG A 363 10.09 4.79 -5.13
C ARG A 363 9.11 5.68 -4.38
N THR A 364 7.98 5.15 -3.93
CA THR A 364 6.98 5.94 -3.20
C THR A 364 7.51 6.35 -1.82
N ILE A 365 7.40 7.64 -1.51
CA ILE A 365 7.71 8.21 -0.19
C ILE A 365 6.40 8.76 0.40
N TRP A 366 6.09 8.40 1.64
CA TRP A 366 4.87 8.85 2.32
C TRP A 366 4.90 10.37 2.51
N ARG A 367 3.81 11.08 2.19
CA ARG A 367 3.70 12.55 2.33
C ARG A 367 4.70 13.36 1.49
N GLN A 368 5.33 12.77 0.47
CA GLN A 368 6.33 13.48 -0.33
C GLN A 368 5.80 14.77 -0.97
N ALA A 369 4.57 14.75 -1.49
CA ALA A 369 3.99 15.88 -2.20
C ALA A 369 3.82 17.13 -1.33
N HIS A 370 3.81 16.97 0.01
CA HIS A 370 3.61 18.08 0.94
C HIS A 370 4.87 18.91 1.20
N GLU A 371 6.07 18.32 1.10
CA GLU A 371 7.31 19.01 1.51
C GLU A 371 8.60 18.58 0.77
N PHE A 372 8.64 17.43 0.09
CA PHE A 372 9.90 16.75 -0.24
C PHE A 372 10.02 16.32 -1.72
N GLN A 373 9.63 17.19 -2.66
CA GLN A 373 10.02 16.98 -4.07
C GLN A 373 11.51 17.32 -4.27
N ASP A 374 12.04 16.98 -5.45
CA ASP A 374 13.48 17.06 -5.75
C ASP A 374 14.05 18.46 -5.52
N ALA A 375 13.33 19.51 -5.91
CA ALA A 375 13.73 20.90 -5.70
C ALA A 375 13.81 21.29 -4.22
N GLU A 376 12.83 20.90 -3.39
CA GLU A 376 12.87 21.16 -1.94
C GLU A 376 14.00 20.37 -1.27
N LEU A 377 14.22 19.12 -1.68
CA LEU A 377 15.32 18.31 -1.18
C LEU A 377 16.69 18.90 -1.56
N ALA A 378 16.84 19.40 -2.79
CA ALA A 378 18.06 20.06 -3.23
C ALA A 378 18.33 21.35 -2.47
N ALA A 379 17.30 22.20 -2.31
CA ALA A 379 17.41 23.43 -1.55
C ALA A 379 17.74 23.18 -0.07
N MET A 380 17.10 22.17 0.53
CA MET A 380 17.32 21.80 1.94
C MET A 380 18.73 21.20 2.16
N ALA A 381 19.28 20.48 1.18
CA ALA A 381 20.63 19.91 1.27
C ALA A 381 21.70 21.01 1.36
N VAL A 382 21.59 22.06 0.55
CA VAL A 382 22.59 23.14 0.46
C VAL A 382 22.46 24.23 1.52
N GLU A 383 21.42 24.16 2.38
CA GLU A 383 21.35 24.97 3.60
C GLU A 383 22.58 24.72 4.49
N SER A 384 23.14 23.50 4.46
CA SER A 384 24.43 23.20 5.09
C SER A 384 25.59 23.84 4.29
N PRO A 385 26.45 24.66 4.92
CA PRO A 385 27.51 25.42 4.22
C PRO A 385 28.55 24.56 3.51
N ASP A 386 28.76 23.35 4.00
CA ASP A 386 29.78 22.43 3.50
C ASP A 386 29.27 21.52 2.38
N THR A 387 27.96 21.54 2.10
CA THR A 387 27.30 20.67 1.13
C THR A 387 27.19 21.35 -0.22
N ARG A 388 27.68 20.67 -1.26
CA ARG A 388 27.46 21.04 -2.67
C ARG A 388 26.69 19.94 -3.36
N LEU A 389 25.66 20.32 -4.11
CA LEU A 389 24.87 19.41 -4.93
C LEU A 389 25.29 19.60 -6.39
N LEU A 390 25.75 18.55 -7.05
CA LEU A 390 26.10 18.56 -8.46
C LEU A 390 25.09 17.70 -9.23
N ILE A 391 24.37 18.32 -10.15
CA ILE A 391 23.37 17.65 -10.99
C ILE A 391 23.91 17.59 -12.41
N ASP A 392 24.04 16.38 -12.97
CA ASP A 392 24.35 16.20 -14.39
C ASP A 392 23.10 15.86 -15.20
N ARG A 393 23.15 16.15 -16.50
CA ARG A 393 22.06 15.89 -17.44
C ARG A 393 22.18 14.54 -18.16
N THR A 394 22.81 13.54 -17.52
CA THR A 394 22.86 12.19 -18.07
C THR A 394 21.49 11.53 -17.99
N ASP A 395 21.06 10.85 -19.05
CA ASP A 395 19.80 10.13 -19.09
C ASP A 395 19.68 9.13 -17.94
N GLY A 396 18.52 9.12 -17.29
CA GLY A 396 18.16 8.14 -16.28
C GLY A 396 17.83 6.76 -16.86
N PRO A 397 17.60 5.76 -15.99
CA PRO A 397 17.23 4.42 -16.43
C PRO A 397 15.84 4.41 -17.08
N THR A 398 15.63 3.46 -18.00
CA THR A 398 14.32 3.13 -18.57
C THR A 398 13.77 1.84 -17.97
N LEU A 399 12.47 1.81 -17.71
CA LEU A 399 11.72 0.63 -17.28
C LEU A 399 10.33 0.71 -17.91
N ALA A 400 9.90 -0.39 -18.53
CA ALA A 400 8.55 -0.49 -19.11
C ALA A 400 7.48 -0.46 -18.00
N GLU A 401 6.32 0.09 -18.33
CA GLU A 401 5.21 0.32 -17.38
C GLU A 401 4.70 -0.93 -16.68
N SER A 402 4.63 -2.06 -17.37
CA SER A 402 4.23 -3.32 -16.77
C SER A 402 5.36 -4.34 -16.89
N LEU A 403 5.66 -5.04 -15.79
CA LEU A 403 6.57 -6.18 -15.83
C LEU A 403 5.83 -7.35 -16.48
N PRO A 404 6.26 -7.86 -17.65
CA PRO A 404 5.54 -8.90 -18.35
C PRO A 404 5.39 -10.13 -17.46
N PRO A 405 4.21 -10.78 -17.42
CA PRO A 405 4.01 -11.96 -16.61
C PRO A 405 5.09 -13.01 -16.87
N ARG A 406 5.74 -13.49 -15.81
CA ARG A 406 6.80 -14.50 -15.93
C ARG A 406 6.30 -15.84 -15.44
N ASN A 407 6.24 -16.82 -16.34
CA ASN A 407 5.76 -18.17 -16.02
C ASN A 407 4.34 -18.17 -15.40
N GLY A 408 3.46 -17.25 -15.83
CA GLY A 408 2.10 -17.11 -15.31
C GLY A 408 1.98 -16.36 -13.98
N ARG A 409 3.04 -15.64 -13.55
CA ARG A 409 3.03 -14.76 -12.36
C ARG A 409 2.82 -13.31 -12.80
N ASP A 410 1.78 -12.67 -12.27
CA ASP A 410 1.29 -11.33 -12.61
C ASP A 410 0.92 -10.51 -11.36
N ASP A 411 1.72 -10.64 -10.31
CA ASP A 411 1.50 -10.07 -8.97
C ASP A 411 2.00 -8.63 -8.82
N ALA A 412 2.98 -8.21 -9.63
CA ALA A 412 3.69 -6.95 -9.51
C ALA A 412 2.80 -5.74 -9.83
N ALA A 413 2.98 -4.67 -9.07
CA ALA A 413 2.36 -3.39 -9.37
C ALA A 413 2.95 -2.77 -10.65
N ASP A 414 2.12 -2.07 -11.42
CA ASP A 414 2.59 -1.31 -12.57
C ASP A 414 3.45 -0.10 -12.12
N GLY A 415 4.42 0.28 -12.96
CA GLY A 415 5.27 1.44 -12.79
C GLY A 415 6.37 1.54 -13.85
N ALA A 416 6.56 2.73 -14.41
CA ALA A 416 7.51 2.99 -15.49
C ALA A 416 8.66 3.91 -15.05
N LEU A 417 9.83 3.75 -15.66
CA LEU A 417 10.92 4.72 -15.59
C LEU A 417 11.25 5.22 -16.99
N ARG A 418 11.49 6.52 -17.09
CA ARG A 418 11.99 7.18 -18.29
C ARG A 418 13.03 8.23 -17.92
N PRO A 419 13.94 8.57 -18.84
CA PRO A 419 14.74 9.78 -18.71
C PRO A 419 13.86 11.01 -18.53
N ALA A 420 14.32 11.92 -17.69
CA ALA A 420 13.74 13.26 -17.53
C ALA A 420 13.88 14.04 -18.84
N THR A 421 12.88 14.84 -19.21
CA THR A 421 13.07 15.78 -20.31
C THR A 421 13.93 16.95 -19.86
N LYS A 422 14.49 17.69 -20.83
CA LYS A 422 15.25 18.89 -20.55
C LYS A 422 14.43 19.91 -19.75
N GLU A 423 13.17 20.08 -20.11
CA GLU A 423 12.24 21.03 -19.50
C GLU A 423 11.93 20.67 -18.04
N GLU A 424 11.78 19.37 -17.74
CA GLU A 424 11.57 18.89 -16.37
C GLU A 424 12.78 19.16 -15.48
N ILE A 425 13.99 18.93 -16.00
CA ILE A 425 15.24 19.24 -15.28
C ILE A 425 15.39 20.75 -15.08
N ASP A 426 15.15 21.55 -16.13
CA ASP A 426 15.30 23.01 -16.11
C ASP A 426 14.33 23.65 -15.12
N SER A 427 13.07 23.22 -15.12
CA SER A 427 12.05 23.68 -14.19
C SER A 427 12.43 23.35 -12.75
N GLU A 428 12.85 22.11 -12.48
CA GLU A 428 13.18 21.66 -11.13
C GLU A 428 14.45 22.35 -10.59
N LEU A 429 15.48 22.54 -11.43
CA LEU A 429 16.69 23.28 -11.07
C LEU A 429 16.40 24.75 -10.77
N THR A 430 15.55 25.38 -11.58
CA THR A 430 15.13 26.77 -11.39
C THR A 430 14.43 26.91 -10.04
N ARG A 431 13.48 26.02 -9.74
CA ARG A 431 12.78 25.98 -8.46
C ARG A 431 13.76 25.76 -7.30
N ALA A 432 14.65 24.78 -7.40
CA ALA A 432 15.64 24.47 -6.35
C ALA A 432 16.52 25.68 -6.00
N ARG A 433 17.04 26.38 -7.02
CA ARG A 433 17.85 27.60 -6.84
C ARG A 433 17.04 28.74 -6.22
N GLN A 434 15.79 28.93 -6.64
CA GLN A 434 14.91 29.94 -6.06
C GLN A 434 14.62 29.67 -4.57
N LEU A 435 14.39 28.39 -4.22
CA LEU A 435 14.14 27.97 -2.85
C LEU A 435 15.39 28.15 -1.96
N ALA A 436 16.56 27.77 -2.47
CA ALA A 436 17.87 27.87 -1.80
C ALA A 436 18.33 29.31 -1.53
N GLY A 437 17.87 30.28 -2.32
CA GLY A 437 18.18 31.69 -2.12
C GLY A 437 19.69 31.97 -2.16
N PRO A 438 20.29 32.52 -1.09
CA PRO A 438 21.74 32.80 -1.06
C PRO A 438 22.64 31.57 -1.25
N ALA A 439 22.15 30.36 -0.97
CA ALA A 439 22.90 29.11 -1.13
C ALA A 439 22.77 28.49 -2.54
N ALA A 440 22.12 29.17 -3.48
CA ALA A 440 21.88 28.66 -4.84
C ALA A 440 23.17 28.37 -5.62
N ASP A 441 24.28 29.05 -5.29
CA ASP A 441 25.61 28.83 -5.88
C ASP A 441 26.21 27.45 -5.55
N ARG A 442 25.68 26.76 -4.53
CA ARG A 442 26.04 25.39 -4.16
C ARG A 442 25.26 24.32 -4.94
N ILE A 443 24.24 24.71 -5.71
CA ILE A 443 23.50 23.83 -6.63
C ILE A 443 24.11 23.98 -8.03
N LEU A 444 25.08 23.10 -8.29
CA LEU A 444 25.89 23.07 -9.48
C LEU A 444 25.23 22.20 -10.55
N GLU A 445 25.42 22.59 -11.81
CA GLU A 445 24.86 21.90 -12.96
C GLU A 445 25.93 21.73 -14.04
N VAL A 446 25.92 20.59 -14.72
CA VAL A 446 26.84 20.23 -15.79
C VAL A 446 26.13 19.48 -16.90
N GLY A 447 26.61 19.65 -18.13
CA GLY A 447 25.93 19.14 -19.33
C GLY A 447 25.92 17.62 -19.45
N ASP A 448 26.91 16.93 -18.89
CA ASP A 448 27.01 15.47 -18.94
C ASP A 448 27.90 14.93 -17.82
N ARG A 449 27.99 13.61 -17.75
CA ARG A 449 28.84 12.87 -16.81
C ARG A 449 30.33 13.23 -16.91
N SER A 450 30.85 13.47 -18.11
CA SER A 450 32.27 13.79 -18.31
C SER A 450 32.61 15.15 -17.69
N ALA A 451 31.78 16.16 -17.97
CA ALA A 451 31.86 17.48 -17.37
C ALA A 451 31.69 17.41 -15.84
N ALA A 452 30.81 16.53 -15.35
CA ALA A 452 30.62 16.30 -13.92
C ALA A 452 31.89 15.77 -13.24
N ILE A 453 32.58 14.80 -13.86
CA ILE A 453 33.85 14.28 -13.36
C ILE A 453 34.87 15.42 -13.25
N SER A 454 35.06 16.22 -14.30
CA SER A 454 35.97 17.37 -14.27
C SER A 454 35.59 18.38 -13.19
N ARG A 455 34.30 18.61 -12.97
CA ARG A 455 33.82 19.50 -11.92
C ARG A 455 34.10 18.96 -10.51
N VAL A 456 33.84 17.68 -10.27
CA VAL A 456 34.18 17.01 -9.00
C VAL A 456 35.68 17.04 -8.76
N ALA A 457 36.49 16.78 -9.78
CA ALA A 457 37.95 16.88 -9.74
C ALA A 457 38.40 18.25 -9.22
N GLY A 458 37.87 19.32 -9.83
CA GLY A 458 38.16 20.70 -9.41
C GLY A 458 37.68 21.04 -7.99
N LEU A 459 36.49 20.54 -7.58
CA LEU A 459 35.98 20.74 -6.22
C LEU A 459 36.80 20.01 -5.16
N LEU A 460 37.38 18.86 -5.52
CA LEU A 460 38.27 18.10 -4.65
C LEU A 460 39.73 18.56 -4.73
N GLY A 461 40.07 19.46 -5.66
CA GLY A 461 41.45 19.92 -5.88
C GLY A 461 42.39 18.82 -6.39
N MET A 462 41.88 17.90 -7.21
CA MET A 462 42.64 16.74 -7.72
C MET A 462 42.37 16.52 -9.20
N ASP A 463 43.33 15.91 -9.90
CA ASP A 463 43.14 15.45 -11.27
C ASP A 463 42.52 14.04 -11.27
N LEU A 464 41.37 13.89 -11.93
CA LEU A 464 40.74 12.59 -12.15
C LEU A 464 41.20 12.03 -13.52
N PRO A 465 41.71 10.80 -13.60
CA PRO A 465 42.13 10.20 -14.86
C PRO A 465 40.99 10.18 -15.88
N GLU A 466 41.27 10.55 -17.14
CA GLU A 466 40.27 10.48 -18.24
C GLU A 466 39.82 9.05 -18.54
N ARG A 467 40.73 8.07 -18.41
CA ARG A 467 40.49 6.65 -18.63
C ARG A 467 40.92 5.85 -17.41
N THR A 468 40.15 4.81 -17.09
CA THR A 468 40.57 3.80 -16.11
C THR A 468 41.65 2.91 -16.70
N THR A 469 42.55 2.42 -15.85
CA THR A 469 43.30 1.21 -16.19
C THR A 469 42.32 0.07 -16.43
N ALA A 470 42.56 -0.74 -17.47
CA ALA A 470 41.70 -1.86 -17.81
C ALA A 470 41.61 -2.79 -16.58
N ILE A 471 40.45 -2.78 -15.93
CA ILE A 471 40.12 -3.76 -14.90
C ILE A 471 39.89 -5.06 -15.68
N PRO A 472 40.62 -6.15 -15.38
CA PRO A 472 40.19 -7.47 -15.78
C PRO A 472 38.90 -7.74 -15.01
N LEU A 473 37.78 -7.29 -15.55
CA LEU A 473 36.44 -7.63 -15.06
C LEU A 473 36.21 -9.07 -15.51
N ASP A 474 36.86 -10.03 -14.84
CA ASP A 474 36.38 -11.39 -14.92
C ASP A 474 35.02 -11.40 -14.20
N THR A 475 33.97 -11.30 -15.01
CA THR A 475 32.58 -11.04 -14.60
C THR A 475 32.00 -12.15 -13.72
N ALA A 476 32.71 -13.28 -13.59
CA ALA A 476 32.35 -14.37 -12.69
C ALA A 476 32.80 -14.16 -11.22
N GLU A 477 33.79 -13.30 -10.94
CA GLU A 477 34.41 -13.17 -9.60
C GLU A 477 33.91 -11.97 -8.78
N LEU A 478 33.45 -10.89 -9.41
CA LEU A 478 32.78 -9.77 -8.74
C LEU A 478 31.28 -10.06 -8.58
N LYS A 479 30.93 -10.90 -7.61
CA LYS A 479 29.55 -11.35 -7.38
C LYS A 479 28.67 -10.27 -6.74
N THR A 480 28.40 -9.16 -7.44
CA THR A 480 27.41 -8.16 -7.01
C THR A 480 26.07 -8.82 -6.71
N THR A 481 25.69 -9.87 -7.46
CA THR A 481 24.49 -10.68 -7.20
C THR A 481 24.48 -11.35 -5.82
N ASP A 482 25.62 -11.82 -5.30
CA ASP A 482 25.68 -12.41 -3.94
C ASP A 482 25.49 -11.32 -2.87
N ALA A 483 26.05 -10.13 -3.08
CA ALA A 483 25.87 -8.99 -2.20
C ALA A 483 24.41 -8.51 -2.18
N ILE A 484 23.78 -8.33 -3.36
CA ILE A 484 22.35 -8.00 -3.48
C ILE A 484 21.50 -9.06 -2.79
N ARG A 485 21.77 -10.36 -3.03
CA ARG A 485 21.05 -11.46 -2.37
C ARG A 485 21.17 -11.41 -0.86
N SER A 486 22.36 -11.11 -0.34
CA SER A 486 22.57 -11.00 1.09
C SER A 486 21.81 -9.81 1.67
N ASN A 487 21.87 -8.63 1.02
CA ASN A 487 21.13 -7.45 1.45
C ASN A 487 19.62 -7.72 1.45
N PHE A 488 19.10 -8.31 0.36
CA PHE A 488 17.70 -8.73 0.25
C PHE A 488 17.27 -9.63 1.42
N ARG A 489 18.02 -10.70 1.70
CA ARG A 489 17.68 -11.64 2.78
C ARG A 489 17.73 -10.97 4.15
N THR A 490 18.81 -10.26 4.45
CA THR A 490 18.96 -9.59 5.75
C THR A 490 17.87 -8.56 5.98
N TRP A 491 17.48 -7.79 4.95
CA TRP A 491 16.42 -6.78 5.08
C TRP A 491 15.04 -7.44 5.15
N ALA A 492 14.84 -8.55 4.44
CA ALA A 492 13.66 -9.39 4.59
C ALA A 492 13.50 -9.91 6.02
N ASP A 493 14.54 -10.55 6.55
CA ASP A 493 14.54 -11.14 7.89
C ASP A 493 14.35 -10.06 8.98
N PHE A 494 15.01 -8.91 8.83
CA PHE A 494 14.85 -7.78 9.74
C PHE A 494 13.43 -7.23 9.72
N THR A 495 12.87 -7.00 8.53
CA THR A 495 11.49 -6.49 8.40
C THR A 495 10.48 -7.49 8.96
N GLN A 496 10.65 -8.79 8.68
CA GLN A 496 9.82 -9.84 9.28
C GLN A 496 9.97 -9.88 10.81
N ASN A 497 11.16 -9.61 11.35
CA ASN A 497 11.34 -9.47 12.80
C ASN A 497 10.58 -8.27 13.37
N LEU A 498 10.68 -7.10 12.72
CA LEU A 498 9.90 -5.92 13.10
C LEU A 498 8.40 -6.23 13.11
N LEU A 499 7.90 -6.93 12.10
CA LEU A 499 6.50 -7.34 11.99
C LEU A 499 6.09 -8.27 13.13
N ARG A 500 6.88 -9.31 13.41
CA ARG A 500 6.64 -10.24 14.53
C ARG A 500 6.60 -9.55 15.88
N THR A 501 7.39 -8.50 16.09
CA THR A 501 7.41 -7.73 17.34
C THR A 501 6.55 -6.46 17.29
N SER A 502 5.74 -6.28 16.24
CA SER A 502 4.94 -5.07 16.03
C SER A 502 3.90 -4.85 17.13
N GLU A 503 3.40 -5.94 17.72
CA GLU A 503 2.46 -5.90 18.85
C GLU A 503 3.02 -5.17 20.08
N LEU A 504 4.35 -5.17 20.29
CA LEU A 504 4.98 -4.43 21.39
C LEU A 504 4.85 -2.92 21.17
N ARG A 505 5.02 -2.45 19.93
CA ARG A 505 4.83 -1.03 19.57
C ARG A 505 3.37 -0.62 19.70
N ARG A 506 2.44 -1.48 19.27
CA ARG A 506 1.00 -1.25 19.49
C ARG A 506 0.66 -1.21 20.97
N PHE A 507 1.18 -2.14 21.77
CA PHE A 507 1.00 -2.12 23.22
C PHE A 507 1.48 -0.81 23.84
N GLU A 508 2.70 -0.35 23.50
CA GLU A 508 3.22 0.91 24.03
C GLU A 508 2.37 2.13 23.62
N LEU A 509 1.82 2.15 22.41
CA LEU A 509 0.91 3.21 21.95
C LEU A 509 -0.44 3.15 22.68
N TRP A 510 -0.95 1.95 22.95
CA TRP A 510 -2.30 1.72 23.49
C TRP A 510 -2.36 1.55 25.02
N LYS A 511 -1.22 1.43 25.72
CA LYS A 511 -1.18 1.14 27.16
C LYS A 511 -1.95 2.13 28.04
N ALA A 512 -2.12 3.37 27.57
CA ALA A 512 -2.90 4.40 28.27
C ALA A 512 -4.42 4.19 28.12
N ALA A 513 -4.87 3.46 27.08
CA ALA A 513 -6.26 3.07 26.87
C ALA A 513 -6.57 1.83 27.71
N ASP A 514 -6.57 1.97 29.04
CA ASP A 514 -6.83 0.89 29.99
C ASP A 514 -8.33 0.59 30.08
N PRO A 515 -8.83 -0.55 29.55
CA PRO A 515 -10.26 -0.86 29.56
C PRO A 515 -10.85 -1.06 30.96
N GLN A 516 -10.04 -1.27 32.00
CA GLN A 516 -10.51 -1.33 33.40
C GLN A 516 -10.84 0.06 33.98
N LYS A 517 -10.54 1.14 33.24
CA LYS A 517 -10.85 2.53 33.57
C LYS A 517 -11.64 3.15 32.42
N PRO A 518 -12.96 2.89 32.31
CA PRO A 518 -13.75 3.20 31.12
C PRO A 518 -13.66 4.65 30.63
N GLU A 519 -13.61 5.63 31.54
CA GLU A 519 -13.49 7.04 31.19
C GLU A 519 -12.10 7.37 30.60
N ALA A 520 -11.04 6.82 31.19
CA ALA A 520 -9.67 6.98 30.68
C ALA A 520 -9.49 6.25 29.35
N PHE A 521 -10.06 5.05 29.22
CA PHE A 521 -10.14 4.32 27.95
C PHE A 521 -10.82 5.15 26.87
N ALA A 522 -11.99 5.73 27.16
CA ALA A 522 -12.74 6.51 26.19
C ALA A 522 -11.95 7.74 25.70
N ALA A 523 -11.32 8.49 26.61
CA ALA A 523 -10.50 9.64 26.25
C ALA A 523 -9.30 9.25 25.37
N GLU A 524 -8.59 8.18 25.73
CA GLU A 524 -7.43 7.74 24.97
C GLU A 524 -7.82 7.10 23.63
N ARG A 525 -8.90 6.30 23.59
CA ARG A 525 -9.51 5.79 22.36
C ARG A 525 -9.84 6.92 21.39
N ASP A 526 -10.37 8.04 21.89
CA ASP A 526 -10.73 9.19 21.05
C ASP A 526 -9.50 9.90 20.50
N ARG A 527 -8.42 10.02 21.29
CA ARG A 527 -7.11 10.48 20.81
C ARG A 527 -6.55 9.53 19.74
N LEU A 528 -6.58 8.22 19.98
CA LEU A 528 -6.09 7.20 19.05
C LEU A 528 -6.92 7.14 17.77
N ARG A 529 -8.22 7.45 17.82
CA ARG A 529 -9.05 7.61 16.62
C ARG A 529 -8.57 8.77 15.75
N GLN A 530 -8.11 9.86 16.35
CA GLN A 530 -7.51 10.96 15.59
C GLN A 530 -6.19 10.53 14.94
N VAL A 531 -5.36 9.73 15.63
CA VAL A 531 -4.15 9.14 15.02
C VAL A 531 -4.53 8.23 13.85
N PHE A 532 -5.53 7.35 14.02
CA PHE A 532 -6.03 6.47 12.96
C PHE A 532 -6.53 7.26 11.74
N TRP A 533 -7.35 8.29 11.94
CA TRP A 533 -7.94 9.03 10.84
C TRP A 533 -6.94 9.99 10.18
N ASN A 534 -6.22 10.79 10.97
CA ASN A 534 -5.37 11.87 10.45
C ASN A 534 -4.02 11.34 9.94
N ASP A 535 -3.41 10.39 10.65
CA ASP A 535 -2.03 9.98 10.37
C ASP A 535 -1.93 8.70 9.53
N LEU A 536 -2.85 7.76 9.73
CA LEU A 536 -2.83 6.47 9.03
C LEU A 536 -3.71 6.49 7.77
N MET A 537 -4.99 6.84 7.89
CA MET A 537 -5.88 6.91 6.73
C MET A 537 -5.59 8.16 5.88
N GLY A 538 -5.22 9.27 6.52
CA GLY A 538 -4.96 10.57 5.90
C GLY A 538 -6.24 11.36 5.66
N ARG A 539 -6.81 11.95 6.72
CA ARG A 539 -8.05 12.72 6.66
C ARG A 539 -8.01 13.81 5.59
N MET A 540 -8.92 13.75 4.62
CA MET A 540 -9.13 14.80 3.60
C MET A 540 -9.87 16.00 4.20
N PRO A 541 -9.97 17.17 3.54
CA PRO A 541 -10.85 18.27 3.97
C PRO A 541 -12.34 17.87 4.03
N GLU A 542 -13.18 18.65 4.71
CA GLU A 542 -14.63 18.41 4.77
C GLU A 542 -15.29 18.45 3.38
N PRO A 543 -16.35 17.64 3.11
CA PRO A 543 -17.11 17.69 1.86
C PRO A 543 -17.62 19.09 1.53
N THR A 544 -17.48 19.53 0.27
CA THR A 544 -17.75 20.92 -0.13
C THR A 544 -19.06 21.13 -0.88
N GLU A 545 -19.61 20.08 -1.49
CA GLU A 545 -20.86 20.18 -2.24
C GLU A 545 -22.08 20.27 -1.29
N PRO A 546 -23.24 20.79 -1.74
CA PRO A 546 -24.50 20.68 -0.98
C PRO A 546 -25.09 19.27 -1.05
N LEU A 547 -25.89 18.87 -0.05
CA LEU A 547 -26.60 17.57 0.02
C LEU A 547 -27.75 17.44 -1.01
N ALA A 548 -27.55 17.94 -2.23
CA ALA A 548 -28.51 17.93 -3.32
C ALA A 548 -28.55 16.54 -3.99
N ALA A 549 -29.06 15.54 -3.27
CA ALA A 549 -29.12 14.17 -3.76
C ALA A 549 -30.04 14.01 -4.98
N GLU A 550 -29.67 13.09 -5.86
CA GLU A 550 -30.47 12.67 -7.00
C GLU A 550 -30.88 11.19 -6.81
N SER A 551 -32.06 10.80 -7.27
CA SER A 551 -32.49 9.40 -7.20
C SER A 551 -33.35 8.92 -8.37
N LYS A 552 -33.44 7.60 -8.49
CA LYS A 552 -34.32 6.90 -9.43
C LYS A 552 -34.78 5.58 -8.83
N LEU A 553 -36.06 5.27 -8.95
CA LEU A 553 -36.59 3.96 -8.59
C LEU A 553 -36.00 2.88 -9.53
N VAL A 554 -35.41 1.82 -8.95
CA VAL A 554 -34.76 0.71 -9.67
C VAL A 554 -35.28 -0.66 -9.27
N TYR A 555 -35.92 -0.79 -8.09
CA TYR A 555 -36.60 -2.02 -7.66
C TYR A 555 -38.01 -1.71 -7.14
N ASP A 556 -39.00 -2.50 -7.55
CA ASP A 556 -40.39 -2.42 -7.10
C ASP A 556 -40.86 -3.82 -6.69
N GLU A 557 -40.25 -4.37 -5.65
CA GLU A 557 -40.46 -5.75 -5.18
C GLU A 557 -41.62 -5.82 -4.16
N PRO A 558 -42.20 -7.00 -3.86
CA PRO A 558 -43.35 -7.10 -2.96
C PRO A 558 -43.12 -6.57 -1.53
N GLY A 559 -41.92 -6.73 -0.97
CA GLY A 559 -41.61 -6.29 0.40
C GLY A 559 -41.02 -4.88 0.51
N PHE A 560 -40.35 -4.39 -0.54
CA PHE A 560 -39.65 -3.10 -0.52
C PHE A 560 -39.64 -2.38 -1.87
N ARG A 561 -39.32 -1.09 -1.84
CA ARG A 561 -38.93 -0.29 -3.01
C ARG A 561 -37.45 0.05 -2.92
N GLY A 562 -36.74 -0.04 -4.04
CA GLY A 562 -35.32 0.29 -4.13
C GLY A 562 -35.06 1.50 -5.01
N TYR A 563 -34.34 2.49 -4.47
CA TYR A 563 -33.96 3.71 -5.15
C TYR A 563 -32.44 3.74 -5.32
N ALA A 564 -31.95 3.91 -6.55
CA ALA A 564 -30.58 4.29 -6.77
C ALA A 564 -30.43 5.76 -6.38
N VAL A 565 -29.47 6.09 -5.52
CA VAL A 565 -29.28 7.43 -4.95
C VAL A 565 -27.84 7.87 -5.19
N LYS A 566 -27.66 9.07 -5.72
CA LYS A 566 -26.39 9.76 -5.90
C LYS A 566 -26.32 10.97 -4.95
N ILE A 567 -25.21 11.09 -4.22
CA ILE A 567 -24.98 12.13 -3.20
C ILE A 567 -23.65 12.83 -3.53
N PRO A 568 -23.67 14.12 -3.93
CA PRO A 568 -22.44 14.88 -4.21
C PRO A 568 -21.53 14.98 -2.97
N VAL A 569 -20.21 14.85 -3.12
CA VAL A 569 -19.20 14.92 -2.03
C VAL A 569 -18.26 16.12 -2.24
N TYR A 570 -17.51 16.10 -3.32
CA TYR A 570 -16.67 17.21 -3.81
C TYR A 570 -17.05 17.51 -5.26
N SER A 571 -16.50 18.58 -5.82
CA SER A 571 -16.54 18.77 -7.27
C SER A 571 -16.01 17.51 -7.97
N ASP A 572 -16.80 16.98 -8.91
CA ASP A 572 -16.60 15.71 -9.63
C ASP A 572 -16.63 14.41 -8.83
N VAL A 573 -16.79 14.44 -7.51
CA VAL A 573 -16.84 13.24 -6.66
C VAL A 573 -18.20 13.10 -6.02
N TYR A 574 -18.82 11.94 -6.17
CA TYR A 574 -20.06 11.59 -5.49
C TYR A 574 -19.94 10.25 -4.77
N ALA A 575 -20.79 10.04 -3.76
CA ALA A 575 -21.12 8.73 -3.25
C ALA A 575 -22.42 8.28 -3.92
N TYR A 576 -22.59 6.98 -4.17
CA TYR A 576 -23.89 6.48 -4.60
C TYR A 576 -24.14 5.08 -4.05
N GLY A 577 -25.39 4.66 -4.11
CA GLY A 577 -25.80 3.33 -3.68
C GLY A 577 -27.26 3.07 -4.00
N VAL A 578 -27.77 1.94 -3.49
CA VAL A 578 -29.20 1.61 -3.54
C VAL A 578 -29.79 1.68 -2.14
N LEU A 579 -30.80 2.53 -1.96
CA LEU A 579 -31.62 2.62 -0.75
C LEU A 579 -32.85 1.72 -0.91
N LEU A 580 -33.02 0.73 -0.04
CA LEU A 580 -34.24 -0.06 0.08
C LEU A 580 -35.11 0.48 1.21
N LEU A 581 -36.37 0.75 0.87
CA LEU A 581 -37.41 1.19 1.80
C LEU A 581 -38.49 0.10 1.90
N PRO A 582 -38.73 -0.47 3.10
CA PRO A 582 -39.84 -1.40 3.32
C PRO A 582 -41.18 -0.77 2.92
N ARG A 583 -42.09 -1.56 2.34
CA ARG A 583 -43.40 -1.04 1.88
C ARG A 583 -44.38 -0.73 3.00
N ASP A 584 -44.20 -1.33 4.16
CA ASP A 584 -45.07 -1.17 5.32
C ASP A 584 -44.68 0.04 6.20
N LEU A 585 -43.75 0.87 5.72
CA LEU A 585 -43.26 2.07 6.38
C LEU A 585 -44.37 3.12 6.50
N LYS A 586 -44.72 3.50 7.74
CA LYS A 586 -45.80 4.46 8.01
C LYS A 586 -45.27 5.91 8.00
N PRO A 587 -46.12 6.91 7.67
CA PRO A 587 -45.74 8.31 7.81
C PRO A 587 -45.24 8.63 9.22
N GLY A 588 -44.06 9.27 9.32
CA GLY A 588 -43.41 9.61 10.58
C GLY A 588 -42.77 8.44 11.35
N GLU A 589 -42.91 7.20 10.88
CA GLU A 589 -42.24 6.04 11.47
C GLU A 589 -40.75 6.08 11.17
N LYS A 590 -39.91 5.90 12.20
CA LYS A 590 -38.46 5.81 12.08
C LYS A 590 -37.97 4.39 12.31
N ARG A 591 -37.16 3.89 11.38
CA ARG A 591 -36.62 2.54 11.41
C ARG A 591 -35.09 2.54 11.47
N PRO A 592 -34.49 1.48 12.06
CA PRO A 592 -33.05 1.28 11.98
C PRO A 592 -32.60 1.11 10.53
N VAL A 593 -31.37 1.56 10.26
CA VAL A 593 -30.72 1.43 8.95
C VAL A 593 -29.60 0.41 9.05
N VAL A 594 -29.45 -0.46 8.04
CA VAL A 594 -28.25 -1.29 7.87
C VAL A 594 -27.55 -0.87 6.58
N VAL A 595 -26.36 -0.28 6.71
CA VAL A 595 -25.48 0.00 5.59
C VAL A 595 -24.77 -1.30 5.22
N CYS A 596 -25.05 -1.82 4.03
CA CYS A 596 -24.64 -3.15 3.57
C CYS A 596 -23.56 -3.04 2.49
N GLN A 597 -22.34 -3.52 2.76
CA GLN A 597 -21.18 -3.29 1.89
C GLN A 597 -20.72 -4.55 1.16
N HIS A 598 -20.56 -4.42 -0.17
CA HIS A 598 -19.97 -5.45 -1.04
C HIS A 598 -18.43 -5.46 -0.92
N GLY A 599 -17.84 -6.59 -1.29
CA GLY A 599 -16.40 -6.81 -1.44
C GLY A 599 -15.81 -6.34 -2.78
N LEU A 600 -14.55 -6.69 -3.01
CA LEU A 600 -13.72 -6.29 -4.15
C LEU A 600 -14.43 -6.57 -5.49
N GLU A 601 -14.45 -5.59 -6.40
CA GLU A 601 -15.14 -5.64 -7.71
C GLU A 601 -16.66 -5.89 -7.65
N GLY A 602 -17.25 -5.94 -6.46
CA GLY A 602 -18.69 -6.09 -6.28
C GLY A 602 -19.46 -4.81 -6.58
N ARG A 603 -20.79 -4.95 -6.61
CA ARG A 603 -21.74 -3.86 -6.83
C ARG A 603 -22.90 -3.92 -5.83
N PRO A 604 -23.61 -2.79 -5.60
CA PRO A 604 -24.79 -2.75 -4.73
C PRO A 604 -25.84 -3.81 -5.08
N ASP A 605 -26.07 -4.06 -6.36
CA ASP A 605 -27.06 -5.04 -6.84
C ASP A 605 -26.70 -6.48 -6.49
N ASP A 606 -25.43 -6.81 -6.25
CA ASP A 606 -25.02 -8.13 -5.73
C ASP A 606 -25.54 -8.37 -4.30
N ILE A 607 -25.92 -7.31 -3.57
CA ILE A 607 -26.45 -7.33 -2.21
C ILE A 607 -27.98 -7.21 -2.17
N VAL A 608 -28.57 -6.42 -3.09
CA VAL A 608 -29.97 -6.01 -2.99
C VAL A 608 -30.89 -6.64 -4.03
N ASP A 609 -30.35 -7.27 -5.07
CA ASP A 609 -31.18 -7.90 -6.10
C ASP A 609 -31.53 -9.35 -5.69
N PRO A 610 -32.80 -9.67 -5.38
CA PRO A 610 -33.19 -11.03 -4.98
C PRO A 610 -33.07 -12.05 -6.13
N LYS A 611 -32.89 -11.62 -7.38
CA LYS A 611 -32.75 -12.49 -8.56
C LYS A 611 -31.31 -12.90 -8.80
N LYS A 612 -30.34 -12.19 -8.22
CA LYS A 612 -28.92 -12.51 -8.32
C LYS A 612 -28.54 -13.56 -7.29
N LYS A 613 -27.88 -14.64 -7.75
CA LYS A 613 -27.27 -15.65 -6.87
C LYS A 613 -25.79 -15.37 -6.74
N THR A 614 -25.39 -14.80 -5.60
CA THR A 614 -24.01 -14.42 -5.27
C THR A 614 -23.65 -14.93 -3.87
N VAL A 615 -22.40 -14.76 -3.48
CA VAL A 615 -21.94 -15.05 -2.11
C VAL A 615 -22.60 -14.18 -1.03
N TYR A 616 -23.34 -13.14 -1.42
CA TYR A 616 -24.06 -12.27 -0.50
C TYR A 616 -25.46 -12.80 -0.17
N HIS A 617 -25.99 -13.76 -0.94
CA HIS A 617 -27.35 -14.29 -0.80
C HIS A 617 -28.44 -13.20 -0.70
N SER A 618 -28.20 -12.07 -1.37
CA SER A 618 -29.05 -10.88 -1.35
C SER A 618 -29.47 -10.44 0.06
N TYR A 619 -28.55 -10.54 1.04
CA TYR A 619 -28.85 -10.27 2.46
C TYR A 619 -29.43 -8.87 2.71
N GLY A 620 -29.15 -7.88 1.86
CA GLY A 620 -29.76 -6.55 1.95
C GLY A 620 -31.25 -6.57 1.62
N ALA A 621 -31.67 -7.35 0.62
CA ALA A 621 -33.09 -7.55 0.32
C ALA A 621 -33.79 -8.28 1.48
N GLU A 622 -33.16 -9.32 2.04
CA GLU A 622 -33.73 -10.05 3.19
C GLU A 622 -33.87 -9.15 4.43
N LEU A 623 -32.91 -8.26 4.69
CA LEU A 623 -33.01 -7.26 5.75
C LEU A 623 -34.16 -6.26 5.48
N ALA A 624 -34.34 -5.82 4.23
CA ALA A 624 -35.45 -4.94 3.88
C ALA A 624 -36.81 -5.62 4.08
N ASP A 625 -36.95 -6.89 3.72
CA ASP A 625 -38.17 -7.69 3.98
C ASP A 625 -38.45 -7.83 5.48
N ARG A 626 -37.40 -7.91 6.31
CA ARG A 626 -37.49 -7.91 7.79
C ARG A 626 -37.80 -6.52 8.38
N GLY A 627 -37.99 -5.51 7.53
CA GLY A 627 -38.41 -4.17 7.90
C GLY A 627 -37.28 -3.19 8.19
N TYR A 628 -36.02 -3.53 7.96
CA TYR A 628 -34.92 -2.57 8.06
C TYR A 628 -34.91 -1.63 6.85
N ILE A 629 -34.48 -0.38 7.05
CA ILE A 629 -34.03 0.43 5.91
C ILE A 629 -32.63 -0.06 5.54
N VAL A 630 -32.35 -0.29 4.27
CA VAL A 630 -31.04 -0.75 3.81
C VAL A 630 -30.44 0.26 2.87
N PHE A 631 -29.16 0.60 3.06
CA PHE A 631 -28.40 1.36 2.08
C PHE A 631 -27.19 0.55 1.65
N ALA A 632 -27.12 0.19 0.37
CA ALA A 632 -26.00 -0.53 -0.22
C ALA A 632 -25.14 0.43 -1.06
N PRO A 633 -24.09 1.06 -0.49
CA PRO A 633 -23.21 1.95 -1.22
C PRO A 633 -22.29 1.20 -2.19
N GLN A 634 -21.96 1.85 -3.31
CA GLN A 634 -20.79 1.49 -4.10
C GLN A 634 -19.56 2.14 -3.47
N ASN A 635 -18.51 1.34 -3.28
CA ASN A 635 -17.17 1.85 -2.98
C ASN A 635 -16.24 1.79 -4.19
N ALA A 636 -15.13 2.53 -4.09
CA ALA A 636 -14.19 2.76 -5.19
C ALA A 636 -13.36 1.55 -5.63
N TYR A 637 -13.40 0.41 -4.93
CA TYR A 637 -12.62 -0.79 -5.25
C TYR A 637 -13.20 -1.62 -6.43
N ILE A 638 -13.36 -0.96 -7.58
CA ILE A 638 -13.88 -1.52 -8.82
C ILE A 638 -13.09 -1.00 -10.03
N GLY A 639 -12.92 -1.81 -11.07
CA GLY A 639 -12.14 -1.45 -12.25
C GLY A 639 -10.69 -1.96 -12.23
N LYS A 640 -10.41 -2.99 -11.43
CA LYS A 640 -9.12 -3.70 -11.33
C LYS A 640 -7.98 -2.72 -11.02
N GLU A 641 -6.95 -2.67 -11.86
CA GLU A 641 -5.80 -1.80 -11.67
C GLU A 641 -6.19 -0.32 -11.55
N ARG A 642 -7.29 0.10 -12.21
CA ARG A 642 -7.70 1.51 -12.21
C ARG A 642 -7.91 2.02 -10.79
N PHE A 643 -8.69 1.34 -9.95
CA PHE A 643 -8.88 1.81 -8.58
C PHE A 643 -7.61 1.68 -7.73
N ARG A 644 -6.79 0.67 -7.97
CA ARG A 644 -5.54 0.49 -7.22
C ARG A 644 -4.58 1.66 -7.43
N THR A 645 -4.59 2.27 -8.63
CA THR A 645 -3.80 3.48 -8.88
C THR A 645 -4.28 4.72 -8.10
N ILE A 646 -5.51 4.72 -7.55
CA ILE A 646 -5.93 5.76 -6.59
C ILE A 646 -5.03 5.72 -5.35
N GLN A 647 -4.74 4.52 -4.83
CA GLN A 647 -3.84 4.34 -3.69
C GLN A 647 -2.43 4.91 -4.01
N ARG A 648 -1.93 4.68 -5.22
CA ARG A 648 -0.63 5.21 -5.71
C ARG A 648 -0.59 6.75 -5.68
N LYS A 649 -1.69 7.41 -6.04
CA LYS A 649 -1.83 8.88 -5.98
C LYS A 649 -1.99 9.40 -4.55
N ALA A 650 -2.62 8.62 -3.67
CA ALA A 650 -2.91 9.02 -2.30
C ALA A 650 -1.65 9.03 -1.41
N TRP A 651 -0.73 8.07 -1.57
CA TRP A 651 0.46 7.95 -0.69
C TRP A 651 1.38 9.19 -0.67
N PRO A 652 1.73 9.83 -1.81
CA PRO A 652 2.50 11.07 -1.79
C PRO A 652 1.80 12.22 -1.06
N LEU A 653 0.46 12.20 -0.97
CA LEU A 653 -0.35 13.17 -0.22
C LEU A 653 -0.52 12.77 1.26
N GLY A 654 0.09 11.67 1.70
CA GLY A 654 -0.10 11.13 3.04
C GLY A 654 -1.51 10.60 3.29
N GLN A 655 -2.13 10.06 2.26
CA GLN A 655 -3.48 9.54 2.27
C GLN A 655 -3.50 8.09 1.79
N SER A 656 -4.61 7.42 2.07
CA SER A 656 -4.96 6.11 1.54
C SER A 656 -6.26 6.20 0.73
N LEU A 657 -6.61 5.13 0.01
CA LEU A 657 -7.91 4.95 -0.64
C LEU A 657 -9.06 5.13 0.36
N PHE A 658 -8.86 4.72 1.61
CA PHE A 658 -9.85 4.88 2.69
C PHE A 658 -10.05 6.33 3.11
N ALA A 659 -9.14 7.25 2.82
CA ALA A 659 -9.35 8.68 3.04
C ALA A 659 -10.60 9.18 2.30
N MET A 660 -10.72 8.82 1.01
CA MET A 660 -11.86 9.16 0.17
C MET A 660 -13.11 8.37 0.56
N ILE A 661 -12.98 7.06 0.80
CA ILE A 661 -14.12 6.20 1.18
C ILE A 661 -14.75 6.68 2.50
N ILE A 662 -13.94 7.04 3.51
CA ILE A 662 -14.46 7.57 4.78
C ILE A 662 -15.25 8.88 4.54
N ARG A 663 -14.78 9.76 3.65
CA ARG A 663 -15.51 10.99 3.29
C ARG A 663 -16.80 10.71 2.54
N GLN A 664 -16.82 9.72 1.65
CA GLN A 664 -18.06 9.24 1.01
C GLN A 664 -19.05 8.71 2.06
N HIS A 665 -18.59 7.95 3.05
CA HIS A 665 -19.44 7.41 4.11
C HIS A 665 -19.94 8.46 5.11
N GLU A 666 -19.12 9.45 5.46
CA GLU A 666 -19.57 10.59 6.24
C GLU A 666 -20.68 11.34 5.52
N ARG A 667 -20.53 11.51 4.21
CA ARG A 667 -21.54 12.14 3.35
C ARG A 667 -22.83 11.31 3.22
N ILE A 668 -22.70 9.99 3.16
CA ILE A 668 -23.84 9.06 3.19
C ILE A 668 -24.59 9.20 4.51
N LEU A 669 -23.88 9.25 5.65
CA LEU A 669 -24.49 9.44 6.96
C LEU A 669 -25.21 10.79 7.06
N ASP A 670 -24.57 11.87 6.63
CA ASP A 670 -25.19 13.20 6.61
C ASP A 670 -26.52 13.19 5.85
N TRP A 671 -26.55 12.53 4.70
CA TRP A 671 -27.77 12.40 3.90
C TRP A 671 -28.81 11.49 4.55
N LEU A 672 -28.42 10.30 5.03
CA LEU A 672 -29.33 9.35 5.68
C LEU A 672 -30.02 9.98 6.90
N GLU A 673 -29.31 10.78 7.69
CA GLU A 673 -29.87 11.46 8.87
C GLU A 673 -30.94 12.50 8.54
N THR A 674 -30.99 12.99 7.29
CA THR A 674 -32.05 13.91 6.81
C THR A 674 -33.32 13.19 6.36
N GLN A 675 -33.29 11.87 6.19
CA GLN A 675 -34.44 11.13 5.70
C GLN A 675 -35.48 10.96 6.82
N GLU A 676 -36.75 11.26 6.52
CA GLU A 676 -37.83 11.30 7.52
C GLU A 676 -37.99 9.99 8.30
N ASN A 677 -37.78 8.86 7.61
CA ASN A 677 -37.98 7.52 8.15
C ASN A 677 -36.73 6.88 8.78
N VAL A 678 -35.61 7.59 8.80
CA VAL A 678 -34.36 7.07 9.37
C VAL A 678 -34.26 7.41 10.85
N ASP A 679 -33.99 6.39 11.66
CA ASP A 679 -33.53 6.60 13.02
C ASP A 679 -32.01 6.82 13.03
N LYS A 680 -31.59 8.08 13.14
CA LYS A 680 -30.17 8.49 13.14
C LYS A 680 -29.34 7.87 14.26
N SER A 681 -29.96 7.36 15.32
CA SER A 681 -29.24 6.70 16.42
C SER A 681 -28.99 5.21 16.16
N ARG A 682 -29.61 4.63 15.13
CA ARG A 682 -29.61 3.20 14.84
C ARG A 682 -29.21 2.89 13.39
N ILE A 683 -28.05 3.42 12.98
CA ILE A 683 -27.43 3.12 11.68
C ILE A 683 -26.30 2.12 11.90
N ALA A 684 -26.47 0.87 11.47
CA ALA A 684 -25.49 -0.21 11.54
C ALA A 684 -24.63 -0.29 10.27
N PHE A 685 -23.43 -0.87 10.39
CA PHE A 685 -22.59 -1.23 9.25
C PHE A 685 -22.43 -2.76 9.19
N TYR A 686 -22.61 -3.35 8.01
CA TYR A 686 -22.39 -4.77 7.77
C TYR A 686 -21.73 -4.97 6.40
N GLY A 687 -20.56 -5.61 6.34
CA GLY A 687 -19.89 -5.88 5.07
C GLY A 687 -19.14 -7.21 5.03
N LEU A 688 -18.98 -7.73 3.80
CA LEU A 688 -18.27 -8.98 3.51
C LEU A 688 -17.00 -8.73 2.69
N SER A 689 -15.91 -9.45 2.99
CA SER A 689 -14.64 -9.40 2.24
C SER A 689 -14.00 -8.01 2.29
N TYR A 690 -13.73 -7.37 1.14
CA TYR A 690 -13.35 -5.95 1.14
C TYR A 690 -14.38 -5.06 1.87
N GLY A 691 -15.67 -5.45 1.86
CA GLY A 691 -16.70 -4.84 2.69
C GLY A 691 -16.52 -5.08 4.20
N GLY A 692 -15.95 -6.22 4.59
CA GLY A 692 -15.49 -6.48 5.96
C GLY A 692 -14.27 -5.62 6.33
N LYS A 693 -13.32 -5.45 5.41
CA LYS A 693 -12.21 -4.48 5.56
C LYS A 693 -12.76 -3.06 5.77
N SER A 694 -13.81 -2.68 5.04
CA SER A 694 -14.57 -1.43 5.25
C SER A 694 -15.27 -1.38 6.61
N ALA A 695 -15.84 -2.48 7.10
CA ALA A 695 -16.46 -2.59 8.43
C ALA A 695 -15.47 -2.41 9.59
N MET A 696 -14.16 -2.62 9.37
CA MET A 696 -13.11 -2.33 10.34
C MET A 696 -12.66 -0.86 10.31
N ARG A 697 -12.57 -0.26 9.12
CA ARG A 697 -11.96 1.07 8.93
C ARG A 697 -12.96 2.21 9.09
N ILE A 698 -14.14 2.09 8.47
CA ILE A 698 -15.12 3.17 8.43
C ILE A 698 -15.74 3.39 9.82
N PRO A 699 -16.27 2.37 10.53
CA PRO A 699 -16.83 2.58 11.87
C PRO A 699 -15.77 2.93 12.92
N ALA A 700 -14.50 2.56 12.73
CA ALA A 700 -13.42 3.00 13.61
C ALA A 700 -13.20 4.52 13.53
N ALA A 701 -13.27 5.10 12.33
CA ALA A 701 -13.18 6.55 12.11
C ALA A 701 -14.49 7.30 12.42
N LEU A 702 -15.63 6.75 12.02
CA LEU A 702 -16.95 7.39 12.12
C LEU A 702 -17.78 6.76 13.24
N THR A 703 -17.98 7.54 14.31
CA THR A 703 -18.69 7.10 15.53
C THR A 703 -20.21 7.02 15.37
N ARG A 704 -20.76 7.56 14.27
CA ARG A 704 -22.21 7.59 13.98
C ARG A 704 -22.78 6.24 13.53
N TYR A 705 -21.93 5.30 13.11
CA TYR A 705 -22.35 3.90 12.98
C TYR A 705 -22.51 3.30 14.37
N CYS A 706 -23.72 2.91 14.74
CA CYS A 706 -24.02 2.42 16.09
C CYS A 706 -23.47 1.03 16.40
N LEU A 707 -23.19 0.22 15.37
CA LEU A 707 -22.53 -1.09 15.47
C LEU A 707 -21.83 -1.45 14.14
N SER A 708 -20.94 -2.45 14.18
CA SER A 708 -20.24 -2.96 12.99
C SER A 708 -20.19 -4.49 12.95
N ILE A 709 -20.44 -5.07 11.77
CA ILE A 709 -20.30 -6.50 11.47
C ILE A 709 -19.29 -6.68 10.35
N CYS A 710 -18.19 -7.38 10.65
CA CYS A 710 -17.14 -7.74 9.71
C CYS A 710 -17.26 -9.22 9.32
N SER A 711 -17.69 -9.49 8.09
CA SER A 711 -17.81 -10.85 7.55
C SER A 711 -16.67 -11.17 6.59
N ALA A 712 -16.12 -12.39 6.69
CA ALA A 712 -15.14 -12.94 5.74
C ALA A 712 -13.89 -12.06 5.47
N ASP A 713 -13.42 -11.34 6.49
CA ASP A 713 -12.23 -10.47 6.39
C ASP A 713 -11.43 -10.41 7.70
N PHE A 714 -12.11 -10.36 8.86
CA PHE A 714 -11.44 -10.20 10.16
C PHE A 714 -10.40 -11.30 10.42
N ASN A 715 -9.13 -10.96 10.62
CA ASN A 715 -8.04 -11.88 11.00
C ASN A 715 -6.82 -11.10 11.53
N GLU A 716 -5.70 -11.77 11.82
CA GLU A 716 -4.41 -11.10 12.06
C GLU A 716 -3.95 -10.42 10.75
N TRP A 717 -4.35 -9.15 10.59
CA TRP A 717 -4.22 -8.42 9.33
C TRP A 717 -2.76 -8.12 8.96
N VAL A 718 -1.91 -7.82 9.94
CA VAL A 718 -0.48 -7.55 9.70
C VAL A 718 0.18 -8.81 9.15
N VAL A 719 -0.09 -9.98 9.73
CA VAL A 719 0.42 -11.26 9.25
C VAL A 719 -0.13 -11.58 7.86
N LYS A 720 -1.43 -11.35 7.63
CA LYS A 720 -2.06 -11.50 6.31
C LYS A 720 -1.40 -10.63 5.24
N CYS A 721 -1.09 -9.37 5.52
CA CYS A 721 -0.41 -8.51 4.57
C CYS A 721 1.03 -8.95 4.29
N THR A 722 1.77 -9.38 5.30
CA THR A 722 3.24 -9.34 5.23
C THR A 722 3.97 -10.67 5.37
N ASN A 723 3.28 -11.74 5.75
CA ASN A 723 3.95 -13.02 6.00
C ASN A 723 4.47 -13.66 4.70
N THR A 724 5.74 -14.02 4.70
CA THR A 724 6.44 -14.57 3.53
C THR A 724 6.46 -16.10 3.47
N ASP A 725 5.81 -16.82 4.39
CA ASP A 725 5.82 -18.29 4.42
C ASP A 725 4.43 -18.96 4.43
N ARG A 726 3.35 -18.18 4.25
CA ARG A 726 1.97 -18.69 4.23
C ARG A 726 1.23 -18.29 2.97
N GLN A 727 0.55 -19.27 2.37
CA GLN A 727 -0.27 -19.11 1.17
C GLN A 727 -1.39 -18.07 1.28
N TYR A 728 -1.85 -17.78 2.50
CA TYR A 728 -2.90 -16.78 2.72
C TYR A 728 -2.39 -15.36 2.54
N SER A 729 -1.09 -15.09 2.49
CA SER A 729 -0.59 -13.71 2.52
C SER A 729 -0.71 -12.94 1.20
N TYR A 730 -0.97 -11.63 1.30
CA TYR A 730 -0.91 -10.67 0.17
C TYR A 730 0.51 -10.43 -0.39
N MET A 731 1.55 -11.01 0.23
CA MET A 731 2.88 -11.12 -0.38
C MET A 731 2.87 -11.97 -1.67
N PHE A 732 1.87 -12.84 -1.80
CA PHE A 732 1.74 -13.81 -2.89
C PHE A 732 0.52 -13.54 -3.78
N THR A 733 0.10 -12.29 -3.94
CA THR A 733 -1.05 -11.93 -4.77
C THR A 733 -0.90 -10.49 -5.29
N ILE A 734 -1.82 -10.01 -6.12
CA ILE A 734 -1.73 -8.70 -6.81
C ILE A 734 -2.12 -7.49 -5.93
N GLU A 735 -2.75 -7.70 -4.77
CA GLU A 735 -3.41 -6.66 -3.96
C GLU A 735 -2.42 -5.72 -3.22
N TYR A 736 -1.64 -4.93 -3.96
CA TYR A 736 -0.76 -3.90 -3.43
C TYR A 736 -1.50 -2.70 -2.81
N ASP A 737 -2.81 -2.62 -3.00
CA ASP A 737 -3.72 -1.67 -2.35
C ASP A 737 -4.03 -2.01 -0.89
N MET A 738 -3.69 -3.22 -0.43
CA MET A 738 -3.98 -3.66 0.94
C MET A 738 -3.08 -3.01 1.99
N TYR A 739 -1.92 -2.51 1.57
CA TYR A 739 -0.85 -2.04 2.44
C TYR A 739 -1.08 -0.60 2.92
N GLU A 740 -0.94 -0.39 4.23
CA GLU A 740 -1.17 0.88 4.92
C GLU A 740 0.12 1.34 5.63
N TRP A 741 0.54 2.59 5.42
CA TRP A 741 1.83 3.09 5.93
C TRP A 741 1.89 3.06 7.45
N ASP A 742 2.82 2.29 8.01
CA ASP A 742 3.05 2.19 9.46
C ASP A 742 1.84 1.67 10.26
N LEU A 743 0.96 0.89 9.61
CA LEU A 743 -0.17 0.25 10.28
C LEU A 743 0.30 -0.68 11.40
N ALA A 744 1.23 -1.58 11.12
CA ALA A 744 1.67 -2.62 12.05
C ALA A 744 2.15 -2.06 13.39
N SER A 745 2.78 -0.88 13.39
CA SER A 745 3.25 -0.22 14.62
C SER A 745 2.12 0.37 15.47
N LYS A 746 0.95 0.63 14.89
CA LYS A 746 -0.10 1.47 15.49
C LYS A 746 -1.43 0.74 15.71
N PHE A 747 -1.86 -0.06 14.73
CA PHE A 747 -3.15 -0.73 14.74
C PHE A 747 -3.08 -2.12 14.10
N ASN A 748 -3.89 -3.04 14.59
CA ASN A 748 -4.36 -4.21 13.89
C ASN A 748 -5.90 -4.25 14.06
N TYR A 749 -6.55 -5.33 13.65
CA TYR A 749 -8.00 -5.45 13.73
C TYR A 749 -8.54 -5.43 15.17
N ALA A 750 -7.80 -5.95 16.14
CA ALA A 750 -8.18 -5.82 17.54
C ALA A 750 -8.18 -4.35 18.01
N GLU A 751 -7.16 -3.57 17.65
CA GLU A 751 -7.09 -2.15 17.95
C GLU A 751 -8.19 -1.35 17.22
N MET A 752 -8.52 -1.70 15.97
CA MET A 752 -9.66 -1.09 15.26
C MET A 752 -11.00 -1.41 15.95
N ALA A 753 -11.20 -2.65 16.43
CA ALA A 753 -12.38 -3.00 17.21
C ALA A 753 -12.43 -2.27 18.57
N ALA A 754 -11.27 -1.96 19.17
CA ALA A 754 -11.17 -1.13 20.37
C ALA A 754 -11.54 0.34 20.08
N LEU A 755 -11.26 0.87 18.88
CA LEU A 755 -11.79 2.16 18.43
C LEU A 755 -13.32 2.15 18.24
N ILE A 756 -13.89 0.97 17.97
CA ILE A 756 -15.35 0.76 17.86
C ILE A 756 -16.00 0.69 19.25
N ALA A 757 -15.34 0.04 20.21
CA ALA A 757 -15.84 -0.13 21.58
C ALA A 757 -16.25 1.22 22.22
N PRO A 758 -17.33 1.25 23.04
CA PRO A 758 -18.13 0.11 23.51
C PRO A 758 -19.27 -0.30 22.55
N ARG A 759 -19.32 0.27 21.34
CA ARG A 759 -20.37 -0.05 20.37
C ARG A 759 -20.31 -1.54 19.98
N PRO A 760 -21.45 -2.19 19.70
CA PRO A 760 -21.45 -3.59 19.32
C PRO A 760 -20.59 -3.88 18.08
N PHE A 761 -19.82 -4.95 18.17
CA PHE A 761 -18.93 -5.43 17.12
C PHE A 761 -19.07 -6.94 16.95
N MET A 762 -19.21 -7.39 15.71
CA MET A 762 -19.33 -8.81 15.39
C MET A 762 -18.42 -9.25 14.25
N VAL A 763 -17.91 -10.48 14.36
CA VAL A 763 -17.21 -11.21 13.29
C VAL A 763 -18.07 -12.36 12.80
N GLU A 764 -18.19 -12.51 11.48
CA GLU A 764 -18.86 -13.66 10.84
C GLU A 764 -17.83 -14.44 9.99
N ARG A 765 -17.64 -15.72 10.30
CA ARG A 765 -16.53 -16.53 9.79
C ARG A 765 -16.96 -17.91 9.27
N GLY A 766 -16.71 -18.18 8.00
CA GLY A 766 -16.84 -19.52 7.42
C GLY A 766 -15.57 -20.36 7.63
N HIS A 767 -15.69 -21.60 8.12
CA HIS A 767 -14.56 -22.51 8.33
C HIS A 767 -13.79 -22.84 7.04
N PHE A 768 -14.46 -22.78 5.88
CA PHE A 768 -13.86 -23.06 4.58
C PHE A 768 -13.52 -21.80 3.79
N ASP A 769 -13.57 -20.63 4.43
CA ASP A 769 -13.18 -19.37 3.79
C ASP A 769 -11.66 -19.34 3.56
N GLY A 770 -11.26 -19.24 2.29
CA GLY A 770 -9.88 -19.19 1.85
C GLY A 770 -9.14 -17.88 2.18
N VAL A 771 -9.80 -16.87 2.77
CA VAL A 771 -9.16 -15.61 3.14
C VAL A 771 -8.08 -15.79 4.21
N ALA A 772 -8.32 -16.57 5.25
CA ALA A 772 -7.39 -16.80 6.35
C ALA A 772 -7.77 -18.10 7.09
N PRO A 773 -6.91 -18.68 7.93
CA PRO A 773 -7.25 -19.86 8.74
C PRO A 773 -7.86 -19.46 10.10
N ASP A 774 -8.75 -20.28 10.67
CA ASP A 774 -9.52 -19.96 11.89
C ASP A 774 -8.65 -19.52 13.07
N GLU A 775 -7.45 -20.06 13.17
CA GLU A 775 -6.49 -19.76 14.23
C GLU A 775 -6.10 -18.28 14.24
N TRP A 776 -5.96 -17.65 13.07
CA TRP A 776 -5.65 -16.21 12.99
C TRP A 776 -6.84 -15.37 13.43
N ILE A 777 -8.05 -15.79 13.06
CA ILE A 777 -9.29 -15.14 13.44
C ILE A 777 -9.51 -15.24 14.95
N GLY A 778 -9.39 -16.45 15.50
CA GLY A 778 -9.57 -16.72 16.92
C GLY A 778 -8.53 -15.98 17.77
N TYR A 779 -7.26 -15.98 17.35
CA TYR A 779 -6.19 -15.23 18.01
C TYR A 779 -6.50 -13.73 18.08
N GLU A 780 -6.88 -13.14 16.95
CA GLU A 780 -7.17 -11.71 16.88
C GLU A 780 -8.44 -11.36 17.68
N PHE A 781 -9.49 -12.18 17.59
CA PHE A 781 -10.76 -11.94 18.26
C PHE A 781 -10.66 -12.09 19.78
N ALA A 782 -9.80 -12.97 20.29
CA ALA A 782 -9.55 -13.10 21.72
C ALA A 782 -9.08 -11.77 22.36
N LYS A 783 -8.29 -10.98 21.63
CA LYS A 783 -7.87 -9.64 22.07
C LYS A 783 -9.07 -8.67 22.13
N VAL A 784 -9.95 -8.70 21.14
CA VAL A 784 -11.20 -7.91 21.11
C VAL A 784 -12.08 -8.27 22.31
N LYS A 785 -12.36 -9.57 22.49
CA LYS A 785 -13.22 -10.05 23.56
C LYS A 785 -12.72 -9.61 24.94
N ARG A 786 -11.40 -9.73 25.17
CA ARG A 786 -10.76 -9.26 26.41
C ARG A 786 -11.00 -7.76 26.65
N THR A 787 -10.83 -6.91 25.64
CA THR A 787 -11.07 -5.46 25.78
C THR A 787 -12.53 -5.17 26.14
N TYR A 788 -13.49 -5.80 25.48
CA TYR A 788 -14.92 -5.61 25.76
C TYR A 788 -15.33 -6.15 27.14
N ASP A 789 -14.78 -7.29 27.57
CA ASP A 789 -15.03 -7.85 28.89
C ASP A 789 -14.51 -6.95 30.02
N LEU A 790 -13.29 -6.41 29.87
CA LEU A 790 -12.71 -5.50 30.85
C LEU A 790 -13.45 -4.16 30.92
N LEU A 791 -14.06 -3.72 29.82
CA LEU A 791 -14.96 -2.55 29.78
C LEU A 791 -16.35 -2.83 30.40
N GLY A 792 -16.66 -4.07 30.77
CA GLY A 792 -17.97 -4.47 31.29
C GLY A 792 -19.07 -4.55 30.23
N VAL A 793 -18.72 -4.60 28.94
CA VAL A 793 -19.64 -4.70 27.79
C VAL A 793 -19.34 -5.94 26.94
N GLY A 794 -18.94 -7.03 27.59
CA GLY A 794 -18.53 -8.28 26.95
C GLY A 794 -19.55 -8.85 25.97
N GLU A 795 -20.83 -8.60 26.23
CA GLU A 795 -21.99 -8.98 25.42
C GLU A 795 -22.17 -8.15 24.14
N ASN A 796 -21.33 -7.14 23.92
CA ASN A 796 -21.31 -6.35 22.69
C ASN A 796 -20.28 -6.86 21.67
N ALA A 797 -19.40 -7.81 22.03
CA ALA A 797 -18.43 -8.42 21.12
C ALA A 797 -18.78 -9.89 20.84
N HIS A 798 -19.11 -10.23 19.58
CA HIS A 798 -19.55 -11.58 19.19
C HIS A 798 -18.78 -12.11 17.97
N ILE A 799 -18.58 -13.43 17.91
CA ILE A 799 -18.07 -14.11 16.72
C ILE A 799 -18.96 -15.32 16.42
N THR A 800 -19.26 -15.55 15.14
CA THR A 800 -19.97 -16.74 14.68
C THR A 800 -19.14 -17.52 13.69
N TYR A 801 -19.20 -18.84 13.82
CA TYR A 801 -18.57 -19.79 12.92
C TYR A 801 -19.63 -20.63 12.20
N PHE A 802 -19.41 -20.91 10.92
CA PHE A 802 -20.29 -21.77 10.13
C PHE A 802 -19.51 -22.63 9.11
N ASN A 803 -20.08 -23.76 8.72
CA ASN A 803 -19.42 -24.78 7.88
C ASN A 803 -19.55 -24.49 6.37
N ARG A 804 -19.27 -23.26 5.92
CA ARG A 804 -19.26 -22.89 4.48
C ARG A 804 -18.08 -21.98 4.16
N GLY A 805 -17.99 -21.55 2.89
CA GLY A 805 -16.85 -20.82 2.33
C GLY A 805 -16.95 -19.30 2.53
N HIS A 806 -16.43 -18.57 1.54
CA HIS A 806 -16.41 -17.11 1.50
C HIS A 806 -17.79 -16.54 1.11
N GLU A 807 -18.70 -16.40 2.08
CA GLU A 807 -20.09 -15.94 1.86
C GLU A 807 -20.75 -15.40 3.14
N ILE A 808 -21.88 -14.70 2.99
CA ILE A 808 -22.74 -14.28 4.10
C ILE A 808 -23.49 -15.49 4.67
N ASP A 809 -23.47 -15.66 6.00
CA ASP A 809 -24.35 -16.64 6.65
C ASP A 809 -25.70 -16.03 7.04
N GLY A 810 -25.70 -14.85 7.65
CA GLY A 810 -26.92 -14.13 7.99
C GLY A 810 -27.64 -14.64 9.25
N THR A 811 -27.37 -15.85 9.75
CA THR A 811 -28.11 -16.41 10.89
C THR A 811 -27.81 -15.65 12.17
N GLY A 812 -26.54 -15.68 12.60
CA GLY A 812 -26.12 -15.00 13.83
C GLY A 812 -26.03 -13.49 13.68
N SER A 813 -25.67 -13.00 12.49
CA SER A 813 -25.57 -11.57 12.19
C SER A 813 -26.94 -10.89 12.20
N PHE A 814 -28.02 -11.52 11.71
CA PHE A 814 -29.37 -10.95 11.83
C PHE A 814 -29.90 -10.99 13.25
N GLU A 815 -29.57 -12.01 14.03
CA GLU A 815 -29.88 -12.05 15.47
C GLU A 815 -29.17 -10.92 16.23
N PHE A 816 -27.89 -10.70 15.92
CA PHE A 816 -27.09 -9.61 16.48
C PHE A 816 -27.69 -8.23 16.15
N LEU A 817 -28.07 -8.01 14.88
CA LEU A 817 -28.76 -6.78 14.45
C LEU A 817 -30.07 -6.58 15.20
N SER A 818 -30.92 -7.60 15.28
CA SER A 818 -32.21 -7.55 15.98
C SER A 818 -32.03 -7.16 17.46
N LYS A 819 -31.07 -7.79 18.15
CA LYS A 819 -30.74 -7.50 19.55
C LYS A 819 -30.27 -6.05 19.74
N HIS A 820 -29.25 -5.63 18.99
CA HIS A 820 -28.57 -4.36 19.25
C HIS A 820 -29.24 -3.13 18.63
N LEU A 821 -30.10 -3.32 17.61
CA LEU A 821 -30.94 -2.26 17.05
C LEU A 821 -32.34 -2.20 17.70
N ASN A 822 -32.59 -3.07 18.69
CA ASN A 822 -33.89 -3.23 19.34
C ASN A 822 -35.02 -3.32 18.30
N TRP A 823 -34.88 -4.25 17.36
CA TRP A 823 -35.81 -4.46 16.26
C TRP A 823 -36.36 -5.89 16.30
N PRO A 824 -37.69 -6.09 16.17
CA PRO A 824 -38.28 -7.42 16.28
C PRO A 824 -37.65 -8.45 15.34
N ARG A 825 -37.52 -9.70 15.80
CA ARG A 825 -37.16 -10.82 14.91
C ARG A 825 -38.32 -11.07 13.94
N GLY A 826 -38.17 -10.62 12.70
CA GLY A 826 -39.02 -11.01 11.57
C GLY A 826 -40.34 -10.24 11.43
N ALA A 827 -40.34 -9.22 10.56
CA ALA A 827 -41.52 -8.98 9.74
C ALA A 827 -41.51 -10.05 8.61
N LYS A 828 -42.29 -11.11 8.84
CA LYS A 828 -42.55 -12.31 8.00
C LYS A 828 -41.34 -13.15 7.52
N HIS A 829 -41.29 -14.39 8.02
CA HIS A 829 -40.69 -15.51 7.31
C HIS A 829 -41.40 -15.68 5.95
N LEU A 830 -40.73 -15.34 4.86
CA LEU A 830 -41.04 -15.94 3.56
C LEU A 830 -40.37 -17.33 3.56
N GLU A 831 -41.19 -18.37 3.52
CA GLU A 831 -40.75 -19.75 3.29
C GLU A 831 -39.84 -19.78 2.05
N ARG A 832 -38.55 -20.11 2.22
CA ARG A 832 -37.64 -20.32 1.08
C ARG A 832 -38.14 -21.57 0.33
N PRO A 833 -38.40 -21.51 -0.99
CA PRO A 833 -38.61 -22.73 -1.75
C PRO A 833 -37.30 -23.51 -1.82
N ASN A 834 -37.39 -24.81 -1.51
CA ASN A 834 -36.29 -25.79 -1.49
C ASN A 834 -35.39 -25.76 -2.73
#